data_AF-A0A926AQ82-F1
#
_entry.id   AF-A0A926AQ82-F1
#
_cell.length_a   1.000
_cell.length_b   1.000
_cell.length_c   1.000
_cell.angle_alpha   90.00
_cell.angle_beta   90.00
_cell.angle_gamma   90.00
#
_symmetry.space_group_name_H-M   'P 1'
#
loop_
_entity.id
_entity.type
_entity.pdbx_description
1 polymer ?
#
loop_
_entity_poly.entity_id
_entity_poly.type
_entity_poly.pdbx_seq_one_letter_code
_entity_poly.pdbx_strand_id
1 'polypeptide(L)'
;LEQLAGLPGLVRMEAVAGRLRQEFVERLTVVFNESAPTKVQQAAIGAIRNVELKDLSGYLIDLVTTGDWPLRRAAWQACEQLGLQRTPGQRKTYVRACADQLDAVEQALYAETVVDRMRELNDGRLAILEQLATPDNLSLLLRQRFAFVVERWSRRWNERVATLLDGCVSQHAIATNVEPAAQVAWSVLRDEPADDSVAIGHWLAMFVGDDELASLAAAHRLVKCAKNVQVEEIRKLLERGTAFQAVTQPGETAPKEGGDSGAKSEKSQTGSPCYAWGRTGLFWSALALIVAATEDKSLVEPLDQLLRAWINRVTGREQVEAFANLITALHKFDAHRGNRMAAVASMVFESQRLDDTYAGQCPWRLLSESISLDWEDYEALLSAGDSDARAAVFRLNAYGGGITFVANRNISPVQLSEDAQQRFRERAEAEQDFAAQRLFANAIVECHAVTLLDWLVETATAPELAERGEPDFHFAYGLFVERYLAAFLRSIGYLTRRLFDDQQTAAAQPGIEALRRHQAAWLPVTDDSMPSPQTPTPTADSEPGAGPHRSIIIGLVTALGYLGDWEPLLTQLGSGEPWLHEAAQNVFKHWVPGPLSGSRGELETDLTAPTADGERERAALWMVQRLRRTDLPAEARSTLLTIKADLEQKLGRHILTNT
;
A
#
# COMPACT_ATOMS: atom_id res chain seq x y z
N LEU A 1 36.40 -6.48 24.59
CA LEU A 1 36.56 -7.88 25.10
C LEU A 1 36.82 -8.84 23.96
N GLU A 2 36.01 -8.87 22.89
CA GLU A 2 36.27 -9.66 21.67
C GLU A 2 37.66 -9.40 21.06
N GLN A 3 38.05 -8.14 20.89
CA GLN A 3 39.38 -7.78 20.37
C GLN A 3 40.54 -8.28 21.25
N LEU A 4 40.32 -8.42 22.57
CA LEU A 4 41.36 -8.89 23.50
C LEU A 4 41.50 -10.42 23.49
N ALA A 5 40.42 -11.15 23.16
CA ALA A 5 40.44 -12.61 23.07
C ALA A 5 41.27 -13.12 21.88
N GLY A 6 41.51 -12.30 20.86
CA GLY A 6 42.29 -12.65 19.67
C GLY A 6 43.80 -12.34 19.72
N LEU A 7 44.30 -11.73 20.80
CA LEU A 7 45.70 -11.28 20.89
C LEU A 7 46.62 -12.34 21.54
N PRO A 8 47.77 -12.71 20.93
CA PRO A 8 48.72 -13.65 21.52
C PRO A 8 49.49 -13.02 22.69
N GLY A 9 49.31 -13.58 23.90
CA GLY A 9 49.93 -13.09 25.15
C GLY A 9 49.05 -13.32 26.38
N LEU A 10 48.68 -14.58 26.65
CA LEU A 10 47.53 -14.97 27.48
C LEU A 10 47.53 -14.43 28.92
N VAL A 11 48.64 -14.50 29.65
CA VAL A 11 48.60 -14.25 31.11
C VAL A 11 48.34 -12.79 31.50
N ARG A 12 48.94 -11.83 30.80
CA ARG A 12 48.71 -10.39 31.09
C ARG A 12 47.36 -9.91 30.57
N MET A 13 46.89 -10.49 29.46
CA MET A 13 45.60 -10.15 28.87
C MET A 13 44.43 -10.73 29.65
N GLU A 14 44.59 -11.89 30.31
CA GLU A 14 43.59 -12.45 31.21
C GLU A 14 43.24 -11.52 32.38
N ALA A 15 44.24 -10.91 33.02
CA ALA A 15 44.01 -9.97 34.12
C ALA A 15 43.27 -8.69 33.67
N VAL A 16 43.60 -8.17 32.48
CA VAL A 16 42.92 -7.01 31.89
C VAL A 16 41.50 -7.37 31.47
N ALA A 17 41.32 -8.54 30.83
CA ALA A 17 40.01 -9.05 30.45
C ALA A 17 39.10 -9.29 31.65
N GLY A 18 39.65 -9.82 32.76
CA GLY A 18 38.92 -10.00 34.02
C GLY A 18 38.43 -8.68 34.60
N ARG A 19 39.29 -7.66 34.67
CA ARG A 19 38.91 -6.31 35.14
C ARG A 19 37.86 -5.66 34.24
N LEU A 20 38.05 -5.72 32.93
CA LEU A 20 37.08 -5.17 31.98
C LEU A 20 35.74 -5.90 32.04
N ARG A 21 35.75 -7.23 32.21
CA ARG A 21 34.53 -8.01 32.42
C ARG A 21 33.81 -7.55 33.68
N GLN A 22 34.52 -7.39 34.79
CA GLN A 22 33.94 -6.91 36.04
C GLN A 22 33.33 -5.51 35.89
N GLU A 23 34.08 -4.56 35.31
CA GLU A 23 33.57 -3.21 35.08
C GLU A 23 32.34 -3.22 34.16
N PHE A 24 32.34 -4.07 33.12
CA PHE A 24 31.19 -4.20 32.23
C PHE A 24 29.97 -4.78 32.95
N VAL A 25 30.16 -5.79 33.81
CA VAL A 25 29.09 -6.34 34.66
C VAL A 25 28.53 -5.28 35.60
N GLU A 26 29.38 -4.50 36.26
CA GLU A 26 28.96 -3.41 37.16
C GLU A 26 28.15 -2.34 36.40
N ARG A 27 28.63 -1.90 35.23
CA ARG A 27 27.93 -0.89 34.41
C ARG A 27 26.61 -1.38 33.85
N LEU A 28 26.56 -2.62 33.35
CA LEU A 28 25.33 -3.21 32.84
C LEU A 28 24.31 -3.45 33.95
N THR A 29 24.77 -3.83 35.14
CA THR A 29 23.90 -3.97 36.33
C THR A 29 23.17 -2.67 36.64
N VAL A 30 23.84 -1.52 36.52
CA VAL A 30 23.20 -0.20 36.68
C VAL A 30 22.09 0.00 35.64
N VAL A 31 22.32 -0.36 34.37
CA VAL A 31 21.32 -0.22 33.28
C VAL A 31 20.04 -1.01 33.55
N PHE A 32 20.12 -2.18 34.21
CA PHE A 32 18.95 -2.99 34.54
C PHE A 32 18.28 -2.61 35.86
N ASN A 33 19.05 -2.10 36.84
CA ASN A 33 18.50 -1.65 38.12
C ASN A 33 17.87 -0.26 38.06
N GLU A 34 18.36 0.59 37.15
CA GLU A 34 17.78 1.90 36.88
C GLU A 34 16.76 1.80 35.74
N SER A 35 15.74 2.65 35.74
CA SER A 35 14.72 2.73 34.67
C SER A 35 15.28 3.35 33.38
N ALA A 36 16.32 2.74 32.82
CA ALA A 36 16.92 3.16 31.56
C ALA A 36 15.92 3.00 30.39
N PRO A 37 16.03 3.81 29.33
CA PRO A 37 15.16 3.68 28.16
C PRO A 37 15.25 2.28 27.53
N THR A 38 14.13 1.75 27.02
CA THR A 38 14.03 0.40 26.42
C THR A 38 15.14 0.11 25.41
N LYS A 39 15.48 1.08 24.54
CA LYS A 39 16.56 0.93 23.55
C LYS A 39 17.94 0.72 24.19
N VAL A 40 18.22 1.36 25.32
CA VAL A 40 19.47 1.20 26.08
C VAL A 40 19.54 -0.18 26.72
N GLN A 41 18.43 -0.64 27.31
CA GLN A 41 18.35 -1.98 27.88
C GLN A 41 18.44 -3.08 26.80
N GLN A 42 17.85 -2.90 25.62
CA GLN A 42 18.03 -3.82 24.49
C GLN A 42 19.50 -3.87 24.02
N ALA A 43 20.17 -2.72 23.95
CA ALA A 43 21.61 -2.67 23.64
C ALA A 43 22.45 -3.38 24.72
N ALA A 44 22.09 -3.22 26.00
CA ALA A 44 22.71 -3.92 27.12
C ALA A 44 22.54 -5.45 27.02
N ILE A 45 21.34 -5.95 26.70
CA ILE A 45 21.08 -7.37 26.45
C ILE A 45 21.94 -7.87 25.27
N GLY A 46 22.01 -7.10 24.18
CA GLY A 46 22.87 -7.40 23.03
C GLY A 46 24.35 -7.50 23.43
N ALA A 47 24.81 -6.62 24.33
CA ALA A 47 26.18 -6.65 24.84
C ALA A 47 26.46 -7.87 25.75
N ILE A 48 25.52 -8.23 26.63
CA ILE A 48 25.60 -9.46 27.45
C ILE A 48 25.78 -10.68 26.56
N ARG A 49 24.96 -10.77 25.51
CA ARG A 49 24.95 -11.85 24.53
C ARG A 49 26.27 -11.94 23.76
N ASN A 50 26.74 -10.83 23.18
CA ASN A 50 27.96 -10.83 22.36
C ASN A 50 29.23 -11.16 23.17
N VAL A 51 29.26 -10.81 24.46
CA VAL A 51 30.43 -11.01 25.33
C VAL A 51 30.29 -12.24 26.24
N GLU A 52 29.22 -13.02 26.06
CA GLU A 52 28.93 -14.24 26.82
C GLU A 52 28.94 -14.04 28.36
N LEU A 53 28.34 -12.95 28.84
CA LEU A 53 28.28 -12.61 30.26
C LEU A 53 27.21 -13.41 31.02
N LYS A 54 27.48 -14.70 31.28
CA LYS A 54 26.58 -15.60 32.02
C LYS A 54 26.29 -15.14 33.46
N ASP A 55 27.15 -14.33 34.06
CA ASP A 55 26.96 -13.75 35.40
C ASP A 55 25.72 -12.83 35.47
N LEU A 56 25.29 -12.27 34.33
CA LEU A 56 24.09 -11.45 34.20
C LEU A 56 22.84 -12.24 33.78
N SER A 57 22.90 -13.58 33.79
CA SER A 57 21.78 -14.45 33.43
C SER A 57 20.53 -14.22 34.29
N GLY A 58 20.69 -13.86 35.56
CA GLY A 58 19.57 -13.53 36.46
C GLY A 58 18.69 -12.41 35.91
N TYR A 59 19.30 -11.32 35.39
CA TYR A 59 18.57 -10.22 34.77
C TYR A 59 17.86 -10.64 33.48
N LEU A 60 18.52 -11.44 32.64
CA LEU A 60 17.88 -11.93 31.41
C LEU A 60 16.66 -12.80 31.73
N ILE A 61 16.78 -13.69 32.72
CA ILE A 61 15.69 -14.57 33.14
C ILE A 61 14.53 -13.78 33.76
N ASP A 62 14.82 -12.76 34.57
CA ASP A 62 13.80 -11.86 35.10
C ASP A 62 13.06 -11.14 33.97
N LEU A 63 13.80 -10.53 33.04
CA LEU A 63 13.22 -9.83 31.88
C LEU A 63 12.37 -10.72 30.96
N VAL A 64 12.69 -12.01 30.84
CA VAL A 64 11.84 -12.98 30.13
C VAL A 64 10.45 -13.10 30.76
N THR A 65 10.33 -12.86 32.07
CA THR A 65 9.08 -13.00 32.82
C THR A 65 8.36 -11.67 33.08
N THR A 66 9.11 -10.61 33.40
CA THR A 66 8.59 -9.31 33.86
C THR A 66 8.70 -8.20 32.82
N GLY A 67 9.63 -8.32 31.86
CA GLY A 67 9.91 -7.28 30.88
C GLY A 67 8.76 -7.03 29.90
N ASP A 68 8.73 -5.81 29.35
CA ASP A 68 7.92 -5.45 28.20
C ASP A 68 8.30 -6.30 26.98
N TRP A 69 7.47 -6.31 25.92
CA TRP A 69 7.71 -7.20 24.78
C TRP A 69 9.11 -7.03 24.12
N PRO A 70 9.58 -5.79 23.82
CA PRO A 70 10.90 -5.60 23.22
C PRO A 70 12.07 -6.16 24.06
N LEU A 71 12.01 -6.02 25.39
CA LEU A 71 13.04 -6.54 26.29
C LEU A 71 12.90 -8.04 26.51
N ARG A 72 11.66 -8.51 26.68
CA ARG A 72 11.34 -9.93 26.85
C ARG A 72 11.86 -10.76 25.68
N ARG A 73 11.60 -10.32 24.45
CA ARG A 73 12.10 -10.96 23.22
C ARG A 73 13.63 -10.97 23.15
N ALA A 74 14.26 -9.82 23.42
CA ALA A 74 15.72 -9.71 23.39
C ALA A 74 16.38 -10.62 24.44
N ALA A 75 15.83 -10.64 25.66
CA ALA A 75 16.32 -11.46 26.76
C ALA A 75 16.12 -12.96 26.48
N TRP A 76 15.01 -13.35 25.85
CA TRP A 76 14.78 -14.73 25.41
C TRP A 76 15.81 -15.21 24.40
N GLN A 77 16.08 -14.41 23.36
CA GLN A 77 17.09 -14.71 22.35
C GLN A 77 18.49 -14.78 22.96
N ALA A 78 18.83 -13.87 23.88
CA ALA A 78 20.10 -13.91 24.60
C ALA A 78 20.22 -15.19 25.44
N CYS A 79 19.16 -15.60 26.16
CA CYS A 79 19.15 -16.85 26.92
C CYS A 79 19.43 -18.07 26.03
N GLU A 80 18.81 -18.13 24.85
CA GLU A 80 18.99 -19.23 23.90
C GLU A 80 20.43 -19.31 23.38
N GLN A 81 20.99 -18.18 22.94
CA GLN A 81 22.37 -18.13 22.40
C GLN A 81 23.43 -18.43 23.47
N LEU A 82 23.18 -18.04 24.72
CA LEU A 82 24.08 -18.33 25.85
C LEU A 82 23.94 -19.78 26.38
N GLY A 83 23.00 -20.56 25.85
CA GLY A 83 22.69 -21.91 26.32
C GLY A 83 22.08 -21.95 27.72
N LEU A 84 21.40 -20.88 28.15
CA LEU A 84 20.77 -20.80 29.47
C LEU A 84 19.50 -21.66 29.52
N GLN A 85 19.43 -22.53 30.51
CA GLN A 85 18.26 -23.37 30.76
C GLN A 85 17.14 -22.53 31.37
N ARG A 86 15.94 -22.67 30.80
CA ARG A 86 14.72 -21.98 31.23
C ARG A 86 13.76 -22.99 31.86
N THR A 87 13.22 -22.65 33.02
CA THR A 87 12.25 -23.50 33.73
C THR A 87 10.96 -23.64 32.93
N PRO A 88 10.18 -24.73 33.11
CA PRO A 88 8.87 -24.86 32.46
C PRO A 88 7.94 -23.68 32.72
N GLY A 89 7.99 -23.12 33.93
CA GLY A 89 7.24 -21.90 34.30
C GLY A 89 7.64 -20.68 33.48
N GLN A 90 8.95 -20.42 33.32
CA GLN A 90 9.44 -19.31 32.50
C GLN A 90 9.07 -19.46 31.03
N ARG A 91 9.18 -20.68 30.48
CA ARG A 91 8.76 -20.96 29.10
C ARG A 91 7.26 -20.71 28.92
N LYS A 92 6.43 -21.19 29.85
CA LYS A 92 4.97 -20.96 29.82
C LYS A 92 4.63 -19.47 29.90
N THR A 93 5.30 -18.71 30.76
CA THR A 93 5.11 -17.24 30.86
C THR A 93 5.50 -16.53 29.57
N TYR A 94 6.61 -16.94 28.94
CA TYR A 94 7.03 -16.37 27.66
C TYR A 94 6.07 -16.71 26.52
N VAL A 95 5.65 -17.98 26.40
CA VAL A 95 4.65 -18.43 25.40
C VAL A 95 3.34 -17.67 25.54
N ARG A 96 2.86 -17.44 26.77
CA ARG A 96 1.66 -16.61 26.99
C ARG A 96 1.85 -15.18 26.47
N ALA A 97 2.99 -14.56 26.75
CA ALA A 97 3.29 -13.23 26.23
C ALA A 97 3.45 -13.20 24.71
N CYS A 98 3.93 -14.28 24.09
CA CYS A 98 3.91 -14.43 22.64
C CYS A 98 2.49 -14.45 22.07
N ALA A 99 1.54 -15.14 22.72
CA ALA A 99 0.14 -15.15 22.29
C ALA A 99 -0.49 -13.76 22.42
N ASP A 100 -0.33 -13.10 23.57
CA ASP A 100 -0.83 -11.73 23.79
C ASP A 100 -0.24 -10.74 22.76
N GLN A 101 1.05 -10.90 22.45
CA GLN A 101 1.72 -10.06 21.45
C GLN A 101 1.29 -10.36 20.02
N LEU A 102 0.92 -11.60 19.69
CA LEU A 102 0.48 -11.95 18.34
C LEU A 102 -0.74 -11.10 17.96
N ASP A 103 -1.73 -11.02 18.84
CA ASP A 103 -2.94 -10.22 18.61
C ASP A 103 -2.60 -8.73 18.42
N ALA A 104 -1.69 -8.19 19.23
CA ALA A 104 -1.24 -6.80 19.12
C ALA A 104 -0.48 -6.53 17.80
N VAL A 105 0.38 -7.46 17.37
CA VAL A 105 1.10 -7.36 16.09
C VAL A 105 0.14 -7.46 14.92
N GLU A 106 -0.87 -8.33 15.00
CA GLU A 106 -1.90 -8.41 13.97
C GLU A 106 -2.68 -7.11 13.90
N GLN A 107 -3.24 -6.61 15.00
CA GLN A 107 -3.95 -5.33 15.01
C GLN A 107 -3.10 -4.19 14.45
N ALA A 108 -1.83 -4.10 14.85
CA ALA A 108 -0.89 -3.12 14.30
C ALA A 108 -0.67 -3.31 12.80
N LEU A 109 -0.56 -4.56 12.33
CA LEU A 109 -0.38 -4.87 10.90
C LEU A 109 -1.57 -4.38 10.06
N TYR A 110 -2.81 -4.60 10.51
CA TYR A 110 -4.00 -4.15 9.76
C TYR A 110 -4.25 -2.64 9.84
N ALA A 111 -3.74 -1.98 10.88
CA ALA A 111 -3.79 -0.52 11.01
C ALA A 111 -2.64 0.19 10.29
N GLU A 112 -1.59 -0.54 9.90
CA GLU A 112 -0.41 0.03 9.26
C GLU A 112 -0.72 0.43 7.81
N THR A 113 -0.08 1.51 7.34
CA THR A 113 -0.15 1.95 5.94
C THR A 113 1.22 2.01 5.28
N VAL A 114 2.31 1.93 6.06
CA VAL A 114 3.69 1.97 5.57
C VAL A 114 4.21 0.56 5.30
N VAL A 115 4.49 0.27 4.03
CA VAL A 115 4.93 -1.07 3.55
C VAL A 115 6.14 -1.62 4.32
N ASP A 116 7.15 -0.80 4.59
CA ASP A 116 8.34 -1.26 5.33
C ASP A 116 8.00 -1.67 6.76
N ARG A 117 7.09 -0.94 7.40
CA ARG A 117 6.64 -1.28 8.74
C ARG A 117 5.77 -2.54 8.76
N MET A 118 4.94 -2.76 7.73
CA MET A 118 4.22 -4.02 7.55
C MET A 118 5.17 -5.22 7.39
N ARG A 119 6.31 -5.04 6.72
CA ARG A 119 7.35 -6.09 6.61
C ARG A 119 7.92 -6.43 7.97
N GLU A 120 8.31 -5.42 8.76
CA GLU A 120 8.81 -5.62 10.13
C GLU A 120 7.78 -6.32 11.03
N LEU A 121 6.51 -5.95 10.92
CA LEU A 121 5.41 -6.57 11.68
C LEU A 121 5.20 -8.03 11.29
N ASN A 122 5.26 -8.38 10.00
CA ASN A 122 5.18 -9.77 9.54
C ASN A 122 6.38 -10.62 9.99
N ASP A 123 7.60 -10.07 9.98
CA ASP A 123 8.78 -10.74 10.54
C ASP A 123 8.63 -10.96 12.05
N GLY A 124 8.09 -9.98 12.77
CA GLY A 124 7.73 -10.10 14.18
C GLY A 124 6.69 -11.19 14.42
N ARG A 125 5.63 -11.23 13.61
CA ARG A 125 4.56 -12.23 13.64
C ARG A 125 5.11 -13.64 13.44
N LEU A 126 5.98 -13.84 12.45
CA LEU A 126 6.59 -15.15 12.18
C LEU A 126 7.47 -15.60 13.35
N ALA A 127 8.31 -14.70 13.88
CA ALA A 127 9.15 -15.01 15.03
C ALA A 127 8.34 -15.36 16.29
N ILE A 128 7.15 -14.77 16.46
CA ILE A 128 6.20 -15.14 17.53
C ILE A 128 5.65 -16.55 17.29
N LEU A 129 5.21 -16.86 16.06
CA LEU A 129 4.68 -18.19 15.72
C LEU A 129 5.70 -19.31 15.92
N GLU A 130 6.99 -19.06 15.66
CA GLU A 130 8.05 -20.03 15.95
C GLU A 130 8.12 -20.43 17.43
N GLN A 131 7.78 -19.50 18.33
CA GLN A 131 7.74 -19.75 19.79
C GLN A 131 6.42 -20.38 20.24
N LEU A 132 5.34 -20.14 19.49
CA LEU A 132 4.03 -20.74 19.70
C LEU A 132 3.88 -22.11 19.04
N ALA A 133 4.89 -22.59 18.31
CA ALA A 133 4.86 -23.87 17.59
C ALA A 133 4.90 -25.08 18.54
N THR A 134 3.78 -25.33 19.24
CA THR A 134 3.55 -26.46 20.15
C THR A 134 2.20 -27.12 19.88
N PRO A 135 2.00 -28.39 20.27
CA PRO A 135 0.70 -29.07 20.10
C PRO A 135 -0.49 -28.34 20.76
N ASP A 136 -0.26 -27.68 21.90
CA ASP A 136 -1.28 -26.90 22.63
C ASP A 136 -1.81 -25.71 21.81
N ASN A 137 -1.06 -25.22 20.83
CA ASN A 137 -1.42 -24.09 19.98
C ASN A 137 -1.76 -24.53 18.54
N LEU A 138 -2.11 -25.81 18.33
CA LEU A 138 -2.36 -26.34 16.98
C LEU A 138 -3.45 -25.55 16.23
N SER A 139 -4.54 -25.20 16.93
CA SER A 139 -5.65 -24.43 16.37
C SER A 139 -5.18 -23.08 15.82
N LEU A 140 -4.34 -22.37 16.58
CA LEU A 140 -3.72 -21.12 16.15
C LEU A 140 -2.83 -21.33 14.92
N LEU A 141 -1.91 -22.29 14.94
CA LEU A 141 -0.98 -22.53 13.83
C LEU A 141 -1.72 -22.89 12.53
N LEU A 142 -2.80 -23.67 12.62
CA LEU A 142 -3.64 -24.01 11.47
C LEU A 142 -4.33 -22.78 10.88
N ARG A 143 -4.87 -21.87 11.70
CA ARG A 143 -5.44 -20.62 11.19
C ARG A 143 -4.37 -19.75 10.53
N GLN A 144 -3.21 -19.64 11.17
CA GLN A 144 -2.09 -18.83 10.70
C GLN A 144 -1.42 -19.37 9.43
N ARG A 145 -1.54 -20.69 9.16
CA ARG A 145 -1.09 -21.33 7.93
C ARG A 145 -1.78 -20.79 6.68
N PHE A 146 -3.02 -20.33 6.83
CA PHE A 146 -3.87 -19.85 5.73
C PHE A 146 -4.24 -18.36 5.86
N ALA A 147 -3.67 -17.65 6.84
CA ALA A 147 -3.77 -16.20 6.90
C ALA A 147 -2.99 -15.56 5.73
N PHE A 148 -3.47 -14.44 5.21
CA PHE A 148 -2.76 -13.75 4.13
C PHE A 148 -1.44 -13.13 4.62
N VAL A 149 -0.41 -13.22 3.77
CA VAL A 149 0.88 -12.55 3.95
C VAL A 149 1.38 -12.03 2.60
N VAL A 150 2.04 -10.88 2.61
CA VAL A 150 2.55 -10.14 1.45
C VAL A 150 3.23 -11.03 0.41
N GLU A 151 2.95 -10.86 -0.88
CA GLU A 151 3.38 -11.73 -2.01
C GLU A 151 4.85 -12.23 -1.93
N ARG A 152 5.84 -11.34 -1.80
CA ARG A 152 7.27 -11.73 -1.72
C ARG A 152 7.60 -12.58 -0.47
N TRP A 153 6.75 -12.48 0.55
CA TRP A 153 6.84 -13.20 1.81
C TRP A 153 5.87 -14.38 1.90
N SER A 154 4.81 -14.40 1.09
CA SER A 154 3.78 -15.42 1.11
C SER A 154 4.39 -16.82 0.99
N ARG A 155 5.35 -17.00 0.08
CA ARG A 155 6.09 -18.25 -0.08
C ARG A 155 6.88 -18.61 1.18
N ARG A 156 7.72 -17.70 1.66
CA ARG A 156 8.55 -17.93 2.87
C ARG A 156 7.68 -18.20 4.10
N TRP A 157 6.61 -17.45 4.28
CA TRP A 157 5.63 -17.61 5.34
C TRP A 157 4.96 -18.97 5.27
N ASN A 158 4.37 -19.31 4.11
CA ASN A 158 3.66 -20.56 3.90
C ASN A 158 4.57 -21.76 4.12
N GLU A 159 5.79 -21.75 3.58
CA GLU A 159 6.79 -22.81 3.78
C GLU A 159 7.23 -22.90 5.25
N ARG A 160 7.45 -21.75 5.92
CA ARG A 160 7.90 -21.72 7.32
C ARG A 160 6.81 -22.18 8.27
N VAL A 161 5.58 -21.68 8.16
CA VAL A 161 4.46 -22.10 9.02
C VAL A 161 4.10 -23.57 8.75
N ALA A 162 4.16 -24.03 7.49
CA ALA A 162 4.04 -25.45 7.19
C ALA A 162 5.11 -26.30 7.92
N THR A 163 6.37 -25.86 7.88
CA THR A 163 7.47 -26.52 8.60
C THR A 163 7.25 -26.54 10.12
N LEU A 164 6.73 -25.45 10.69
CA LEU A 164 6.39 -25.38 12.11
C LEU A 164 5.29 -26.37 12.46
N LEU A 165 4.21 -26.43 11.67
CA LEU A 165 3.12 -27.40 11.84
C LEU A 165 3.63 -28.85 11.77
N ASP A 166 4.45 -29.16 10.76
CA ASP A 166 5.02 -30.50 10.60
C ASP A 166 5.95 -30.88 11.74
N GLY A 167 6.77 -29.94 12.20
CA GLY A 167 7.63 -30.09 13.36
C GLY A 167 6.84 -30.36 14.64
N CYS A 168 5.74 -29.64 14.86
CA CYS A 168 4.84 -29.85 16.00
C CYS A 168 4.34 -31.29 16.03
N VAL A 169 3.87 -31.80 14.89
CA VAL A 169 3.31 -33.15 14.75
C VAL A 169 4.39 -34.23 14.89
N SER A 170 5.54 -34.05 14.25
CA SER A 170 6.60 -35.07 14.21
C SER A 170 7.32 -35.24 15.56
N GLN A 171 7.53 -34.14 16.30
CA GLN A 171 8.26 -34.18 17.57
C GLN A 171 7.44 -34.74 18.74
N HIS A 172 6.11 -34.84 18.60
CA HIS A 172 5.20 -35.19 19.69
C HIS A 172 4.31 -36.39 19.33
N ALA A 173 4.92 -37.52 18.99
CA ALA A 173 4.22 -38.75 18.59
C ALA A 173 3.14 -39.22 19.58
N ILE A 174 3.20 -38.79 20.85
CA ILE A 174 2.19 -39.05 21.89
C ILE A 174 1.91 -37.73 22.63
N ALA A 175 1.41 -36.72 21.91
CA ALA A 175 0.94 -35.49 22.55
C ALA A 175 -0.32 -35.78 23.38
N THR A 176 -0.23 -35.73 24.71
CA THR A 176 -1.39 -35.83 25.63
C THR A 176 -2.09 -34.49 25.84
N ASN A 177 -1.52 -33.39 25.31
CA ASN A 177 -1.92 -32.03 25.65
C ASN A 177 -2.54 -31.27 24.47
N VAL A 178 -2.93 -31.97 23.40
CA VAL A 178 -3.68 -31.34 22.30
C VAL A 178 -5.01 -30.82 22.85
N GLU A 179 -5.36 -29.59 22.50
CA GLU A 179 -6.65 -29.01 22.86
C GLU A 179 -7.79 -29.93 22.37
N PRO A 180 -8.84 -30.21 23.19
CA PRO A 180 -9.92 -31.11 22.79
C PRO A 180 -10.57 -30.74 21.44
N ALA A 181 -10.72 -29.44 21.15
CA ALA A 181 -11.25 -28.96 19.88
C ALA A 181 -10.33 -29.25 18.68
N ALA A 182 -9.02 -29.41 18.91
CA ALA A 182 -8.02 -29.67 17.87
C ALA A 182 -7.68 -31.16 17.70
N GLN A 183 -8.33 -32.06 18.46
CA GLN A 183 -8.01 -33.49 18.46
C GLN A 183 -8.25 -34.15 17.10
N VAL A 184 -9.35 -33.80 16.41
CA VAL A 184 -9.65 -34.33 15.07
C VAL A 184 -8.61 -33.84 14.07
N ALA A 185 -8.32 -32.53 14.08
CA ALA A 185 -7.29 -31.92 13.23
C ALA A 185 -5.91 -32.56 13.44
N TRP A 186 -5.54 -32.85 14.69
CA TRP A 186 -4.30 -33.55 15.02
C TRP A 186 -4.25 -34.96 14.42
N SER A 187 -5.35 -35.72 14.47
CA SER A 187 -5.43 -37.03 13.81
C SER A 187 -5.23 -36.90 12.30
N VAL A 188 -5.89 -35.96 11.63
CA VAL A 188 -5.74 -35.71 10.19
C VAL A 188 -4.29 -35.39 9.80
N LEU A 189 -3.61 -34.57 10.61
CA LEU A 189 -2.19 -34.23 10.41
C LEU A 189 -1.23 -35.40 10.65
N ARG A 190 -1.68 -36.46 11.30
CA ARG A 190 -0.91 -37.69 11.57
C ARG A 190 -1.25 -38.83 10.63
N ASP A 191 -2.31 -38.71 9.84
CA ASP A 191 -2.68 -39.73 8.85
C ASP A 191 -1.51 -39.97 7.90
N GLU A 192 -0.86 -41.13 8.01
CA GLU A 192 0.13 -41.64 7.07
C GLU A 192 -0.54 -42.72 6.22
N PRO A 193 -1.21 -42.32 5.13
CA PRO A 193 -1.94 -43.27 4.30
C PRO A 193 -0.98 -44.23 3.60
N ALA A 194 -1.39 -45.50 3.48
CA ALA A 194 -0.67 -46.48 2.67
C ALA A 194 -0.86 -46.26 1.15
N ASP A 195 -1.95 -45.56 0.77
CA ASP A 195 -2.31 -45.21 -0.61
C ASP A 195 -2.73 -43.74 -0.68
N ASP A 196 -1.97 -42.94 -1.44
CA ASP A 196 -2.20 -41.51 -1.66
C ASP A 196 -3.61 -41.22 -2.20
N SER A 197 -4.16 -42.09 -3.06
CA SER A 197 -5.46 -41.84 -3.69
C SER A 197 -6.61 -41.92 -2.68
N VAL A 198 -6.58 -42.92 -1.81
CA VAL A 198 -7.59 -43.09 -0.74
C VAL A 198 -7.49 -41.95 0.26
N ALA A 199 -6.27 -41.52 0.61
CA ALA A 199 -6.04 -40.42 1.52
C ALA A 199 -6.54 -39.08 0.99
N ILE A 200 -6.25 -38.79 -0.28
CA ILE A 200 -6.68 -37.55 -0.94
C ILE A 200 -8.20 -37.47 -0.95
N GLY A 201 -8.89 -38.56 -1.30
CA GLY A 201 -10.35 -38.60 -1.26
C GLY A 201 -10.90 -38.34 0.15
N HIS A 202 -10.30 -38.93 1.17
CA HIS A 202 -10.65 -38.70 2.58
C HIS A 202 -10.41 -37.25 3.02
N TRP A 203 -9.25 -36.67 2.71
CA TRP A 203 -8.93 -35.29 3.05
C TRP A 203 -9.80 -34.28 2.28
N LEU A 204 -10.16 -34.54 1.02
CA LEU A 204 -11.12 -33.72 0.29
C LEU A 204 -12.50 -33.72 0.97
N ALA A 205 -12.96 -34.88 1.43
CA ALA A 205 -14.22 -34.98 2.16
C ALA A 205 -14.18 -34.19 3.48
N MET A 206 -13.07 -34.30 4.24
CA MET A 206 -12.85 -33.54 5.47
C MET A 206 -12.72 -32.04 5.24
N PHE A 207 -12.04 -31.62 4.17
CA PHE A 207 -11.92 -30.21 3.77
C PHE A 207 -13.29 -29.58 3.52
N VAL A 208 -14.23 -30.35 2.97
CA VAL A 208 -15.61 -29.91 2.72
C VAL A 208 -16.51 -30.11 3.96
N GLY A 209 -16.02 -30.68 5.05
CA GLY A 209 -16.79 -30.87 6.28
C GLY A 209 -17.07 -29.58 7.05
N ASP A 210 -17.84 -29.70 8.14
CA ASP A 210 -18.26 -28.57 8.99
C ASP A 210 -17.27 -28.24 10.12
N ASP A 211 -16.32 -29.13 10.42
CA ASP A 211 -15.26 -28.90 11.42
C ASP A 211 -14.14 -28.06 10.79
N GLU A 212 -14.06 -26.78 11.18
CA GLU A 212 -13.08 -25.82 10.67
C GLU A 212 -11.63 -26.32 10.85
N LEU A 213 -11.26 -26.82 12.03
CA LEU A 213 -9.88 -27.21 12.29
C LEU A 213 -9.50 -28.49 11.54
N ALA A 214 -10.42 -29.46 11.46
CA ALA A 214 -10.21 -30.65 10.64
C ALA A 214 -10.11 -30.28 9.15
N SER A 215 -10.90 -29.32 8.68
CA SER A 215 -10.84 -28.81 7.31
C SER A 215 -9.49 -28.15 7.02
N LEU A 216 -8.97 -27.29 7.91
CA LEU A 216 -7.65 -26.66 7.75
C LEU A 216 -6.51 -27.69 7.81
N ALA A 217 -6.59 -28.70 8.68
CA ALA A 217 -5.63 -29.79 8.73
C ALA A 217 -5.63 -30.61 7.43
N ALA A 218 -6.81 -30.94 6.90
CA ALA A 218 -6.96 -31.62 5.62
C ALA A 218 -6.41 -30.77 4.48
N ALA A 219 -6.65 -29.46 4.47
CA ALA A 219 -6.08 -28.54 3.50
C ALA A 219 -4.54 -28.53 3.54
N HIS A 220 -3.92 -28.54 4.74
CA HIS A 220 -2.47 -28.60 4.86
C HIS A 220 -1.90 -29.89 4.24
N ARG A 221 -2.59 -31.02 4.43
CA ARG A 221 -2.23 -32.28 3.75
C ARG A 221 -2.40 -32.18 2.24
N LEU A 222 -3.54 -31.67 1.77
CA LEU A 222 -3.85 -31.51 0.34
C LEU A 222 -2.84 -30.60 -0.38
N VAL A 223 -2.38 -29.51 0.24
CA VAL A 223 -1.34 -28.64 -0.34
C VAL A 223 -0.04 -29.40 -0.59
N LYS A 224 0.33 -30.34 0.27
CA LYS A 224 1.56 -31.14 0.12
C LYS A 224 1.47 -32.18 -0.98
N CYS A 225 0.30 -32.78 -1.16
CA CYS A 225 0.04 -33.77 -2.21
C CYS A 225 -0.71 -33.18 -3.41
N ALA A 226 -0.72 -31.85 -3.57
CA ALA A 226 -1.55 -31.17 -4.56
C ALA A 226 -1.36 -31.66 -6.00
N LYS A 227 -0.15 -32.12 -6.34
CA LYS A 227 0.19 -32.72 -7.64
C LYS A 227 -0.53 -34.04 -7.92
N ASN A 228 -1.00 -34.72 -6.88
CA ASN A 228 -1.74 -35.98 -6.95
C ASN A 228 -3.25 -35.76 -6.81
N VAL A 229 -3.70 -34.53 -6.47
CA VAL A 229 -5.12 -34.21 -6.36
C VAL A 229 -5.72 -34.11 -7.77
N GLN A 230 -6.84 -34.80 -8.00
CA GLN A 230 -7.53 -34.73 -9.28
C GLN A 230 -8.09 -33.32 -9.49
N VAL A 231 -7.65 -32.67 -10.56
CA VAL A 231 -8.02 -31.29 -10.91
C VAL A 231 -9.53 -31.11 -11.04
N GLU A 232 -10.25 -32.15 -11.47
CA GLU A 232 -11.70 -32.16 -11.56
C GLU A 232 -12.39 -31.98 -10.19
N GLU A 233 -11.82 -32.53 -9.11
CA GLU A 233 -12.36 -32.32 -7.76
C GLU A 233 -12.19 -30.88 -7.30
N ILE A 234 -11.06 -30.25 -7.65
CA ILE A 234 -10.82 -28.84 -7.34
C ILE A 234 -11.75 -27.95 -8.15
N ARG A 235 -11.96 -28.27 -9.43
CA ARG A 235 -12.93 -27.56 -10.28
C ARG A 235 -14.34 -27.61 -9.66
N LYS A 236 -14.81 -28.78 -9.23
CA LYS A 236 -16.11 -28.92 -8.54
C LYS A 236 -16.20 -28.05 -7.28
N LEU A 237 -15.11 -27.88 -6.53
CA LEU A 237 -15.09 -27.00 -5.36
C LEU A 237 -15.23 -25.52 -5.73
N LEU A 238 -14.53 -25.07 -6.78
CA LEU A 238 -14.65 -23.70 -7.31
C LEU A 238 -16.07 -23.44 -7.84
N GLU A 239 -16.61 -24.36 -8.64
CA GLU A 239 -17.97 -24.25 -9.20
C GLU A 239 -19.06 -24.22 -8.13
N ARG A 240 -18.94 -25.04 -7.08
CA ARG A 240 -19.84 -24.99 -5.92
C ARG A 240 -19.77 -23.63 -5.23
N GLY A 241 -18.57 -23.05 -5.13
CA GLY A 241 -18.38 -21.70 -4.63
C GLY A 241 -19.15 -20.67 -5.43
N THR A 242 -19.00 -20.70 -6.75
CA THR A 242 -19.68 -19.79 -7.68
C THR A 242 -21.20 -19.94 -7.60
N ALA A 243 -21.72 -21.18 -7.56
CA ALA A 243 -23.15 -21.45 -7.46
C ALA A 243 -23.75 -20.97 -6.12
N PHE A 244 -23.02 -21.18 -5.02
CA PHE A 244 -23.43 -20.66 -3.71
C PHE A 244 -23.54 -19.14 -3.74
N GLN A 245 -22.59 -18.46 -4.40
CA GLN A 245 -22.71 -17.03 -4.59
C GLN A 245 -23.99 -16.69 -5.38
N ALA A 246 -24.27 -17.30 -6.53
CA ALA A 246 -25.47 -16.95 -7.32
C ALA A 246 -26.79 -16.98 -6.52
N VAL A 247 -26.98 -17.94 -5.60
CA VAL A 247 -28.23 -18.13 -4.85
C VAL A 247 -28.48 -17.08 -3.77
N THR A 248 -27.43 -16.53 -3.15
CA THR A 248 -27.58 -15.59 -2.03
C THR A 248 -27.69 -14.12 -2.44
N GLN A 249 -27.99 -13.81 -3.71
CA GLN A 249 -28.36 -12.44 -4.08
C GLN A 249 -29.65 -12.07 -3.34
N PRO A 250 -29.65 -11.05 -2.45
CA PRO A 250 -30.88 -10.50 -1.94
C PRO A 250 -31.66 -10.01 -3.15
N GLY A 251 -32.84 -10.58 -3.40
CA GLY A 251 -33.68 -10.15 -4.52
C GLY A 251 -33.87 -8.64 -4.46
N GLU A 252 -33.32 -7.93 -5.44
CA GLU A 252 -33.33 -6.47 -5.61
C GLU A 252 -34.74 -5.87 -5.85
N THR A 253 -35.80 -6.59 -5.48
CA THR A 253 -37.19 -6.26 -5.82
C THR A 253 -38.15 -6.41 -4.65
N ALA A 254 -37.71 -6.18 -3.42
CA ALA A 254 -38.68 -5.81 -2.37
C ALA A 254 -39.06 -4.34 -2.61
N PRO A 255 -40.29 -4.04 -3.09
CA PRO A 255 -40.72 -2.67 -3.22
C PRO A 255 -40.66 -2.03 -1.83
N LYS A 256 -40.08 -0.82 -1.74
CA LYS A 256 -40.23 0.04 -0.57
C LYS A 256 -41.70 0.47 -0.48
N GLU A 257 -42.58 -0.43 -0.05
CA GLU A 257 -43.93 -0.06 0.32
C GLU A 257 -43.85 0.75 1.61
N GLY A 258 -44.04 2.06 1.46
CA GLY A 258 -44.37 2.93 2.58
C GLY A 258 -45.71 2.47 3.16
N GLY A 259 -45.67 1.94 4.38
CA GLY A 259 -46.84 1.40 5.04
C GLY A 259 -46.61 1.23 6.53
N ASP A 260 -46.81 2.32 7.25
CA ASP A 260 -46.94 2.38 8.71
C ASP A 260 -47.99 1.37 9.20
N SER A 261 -47.57 0.30 9.89
CA SER A 261 -48.39 -0.38 10.90
C SER A 261 -47.57 -1.38 11.72
N GLY A 262 -47.63 -1.21 13.05
CA GLY A 262 -47.01 -2.10 14.00
C GLY A 262 -47.68 -3.47 14.06
N ALA A 263 -46.94 -4.52 13.74
CA ALA A 263 -47.24 -5.88 14.17
C ALA A 263 -45.94 -6.65 14.38
N LYS A 264 -45.69 -7.05 15.64
CA LYS A 264 -44.61 -7.97 16.01
C LYS A 264 -44.91 -9.34 15.38
N SER A 265 -44.25 -9.70 14.28
CA SER A 265 -44.29 -11.08 13.78
C SER A 265 -43.19 -11.91 14.45
N GLU A 266 -43.61 -13.05 15.00
CA GLU A 266 -42.74 -14.06 15.58
C GLU A 266 -41.80 -14.64 14.53
N LYS A 267 -40.50 -14.57 14.84
CA LYS A 267 -39.43 -15.20 14.07
C LYS A 267 -39.64 -16.71 14.01
N SER A 268 -39.99 -17.25 12.84
CA SER A 268 -39.91 -18.69 12.58
C SER A 268 -38.45 -19.11 12.43
N GLN A 269 -37.81 -19.53 13.53
CA GLN A 269 -36.48 -20.14 13.59
C GLN A 269 -36.53 -21.63 13.19
N THR A 270 -36.97 -21.94 11.97
CA THR A 270 -36.91 -23.31 11.42
C THR A 270 -36.30 -23.30 10.01
N GLY A 271 -35.27 -22.48 9.81
CA GLY A 271 -34.39 -22.56 8.64
C GLY A 271 -33.46 -23.76 8.80
N SER A 272 -33.45 -24.63 7.80
CA SER A 272 -32.64 -25.85 7.74
C SER A 272 -31.14 -25.58 8.00
N PRO A 273 -30.39 -26.47 8.68
CA PRO A 273 -28.96 -26.27 9.01
C PRO A 273 -28.04 -26.18 7.78
N CYS A 274 -28.56 -26.45 6.59
CA CYS A 274 -27.81 -26.51 5.34
C CYS A 274 -27.30 -25.15 4.83
N TYR A 275 -27.69 -24.04 5.46
CA TYR A 275 -27.20 -22.68 5.13
C TYR A 275 -25.85 -22.34 5.78
N ALA A 276 -25.19 -23.30 6.45
CA ALA A 276 -23.84 -23.18 7.03
C ALA A 276 -22.70 -23.07 5.99
N TRP A 277 -22.99 -22.69 4.75
CA TRP A 277 -21.97 -22.36 3.73
C TRP A 277 -21.58 -20.86 3.73
N GLY A 278 -21.89 -20.15 4.82
CA GLY A 278 -21.12 -18.98 5.25
C GLY A 278 -19.72 -19.38 5.72
N ARG A 279 -18.98 -20.11 4.87
CA ARG A 279 -17.63 -20.60 5.18
C ARG A 279 -16.71 -19.42 5.46
N THR A 280 -15.93 -19.55 6.53
CA THR A 280 -15.00 -18.52 7.01
C THR A 280 -14.00 -18.15 5.92
N GLY A 281 -13.40 -16.96 5.99
CA GLY A 281 -12.39 -16.56 5.01
C GLY A 281 -11.23 -17.57 4.93
N LEU A 282 -10.94 -18.26 6.04
CA LEU A 282 -9.92 -19.30 6.12
C LEU A 282 -10.15 -20.47 5.16
N PHE A 283 -11.39 -20.90 4.93
CA PHE A 283 -11.69 -21.95 3.94
C PHE A 283 -11.25 -21.53 2.54
N TRP A 284 -11.59 -20.30 2.14
CA TRP A 284 -11.26 -19.76 0.82
C TRP A 284 -9.75 -19.53 0.66
N SER A 285 -9.07 -19.06 1.71
CA SER A 285 -7.60 -18.98 1.73
C SER A 285 -6.95 -20.35 1.58
N ALA A 286 -7.49 -21.37 2.27
CA ALA A 286 -7.01 -22.75 2.16
C ALA A 286 -7.21 -23.31 0.75
N LEU A 287 -8.39 -23.08 0.15
CA LEU A 287 -8.65 -23.46 -1.24
C LEU A 287 -7.67 -22.77 -2.20
N ALA A 288 -7.38 -21.49 -2.01
CA ALA A 288 -6.41 -20.76 -2.84
C ALA A 288 -5.04 -21.41 -2.84
N LEU A 289 -4.54 -21.86 -1.68
CA LEU A 289 -3.25 -22.55 -1.57
C LEU A 289 -3.28 -23.95 -2.21
N ILE A 290 -4.38 -24.70 -2.05
CA ILE A 290 -4.54 -26.01 -2.70
C ILE A 290 -4.51 -25.83 -4.22
N VAL A 291 -5.31 -24.88 -4.73
CA VAL A 291 -5.36 -24.50 -6.14
C VAL A 291 -3.94 -24.16 -6.62
N ALA A 292 -3.27 -23.18 -6.01
CA ALA A 292 -1.94 -22.74 -6.42
C ALA A 292 -0.87 -23.84 -6.38
N ALA A 293 -1.02 -24.85 -5.52
CA ALA A 293 -0.09 -25.97 -5.39
C ALA A 293 -0.27 -27.07 -6.47
N THR A 294 -1.42 -27.10 -7.16
CA THR A 294 -1.67 -28.07 -8.26
C THR A 294 -0.87 -27.78 -9.52
N GLU A 295 -0.53 -26.50 -9.74
CA GLU A 295 0.17 -26.03 -10.95
C GLU A 295 -0.61 -26.29 -12.26
N ASP A 296 -1.92 -26.61 -12.18
CA ASP A 296 -2.76 -26.90 -13.35
C ASP A 296 -3.49 -25.65 -13.88
N LYS A 297 -3.12 -25.22 -15.09
CA LYS A 297 -3.67 -24.02 -15.75
C LYS A 297 -5.14 -24.15 -16.16
N SER A 298 -5.73 -25.35 -16.21
CA SER A 298 -7.16 -25.52 -16.50
C SER A 298 -8.07 -24.95 -15.41
N LEU A 299 -7.51 -24.60 -14.24
CA LEU A 299 -8.22 -23.94 -13.14
C LEU A 299 -8.33 -22.41 -13.30
N VAL A 300 -7.64 -21.81 -14.28
CA VAL A 300 -7.66 -20.34 -14.51
C VAL A 300 -9.07 -19.80 -14.72
N GLU A 301 -9.85 -20.42 -15.61
CA GLU A 301 -11.20 -19.96 -15.94
C GLU A 301 -12.20 -20.14 -14.78
N PRO A 302 -12.31 -21.32 -14.14
CA PRO A 302 -13.16 -21.47 -12.95
C PRO A 302 -12.79 -20.52 -11.79
N LEU A 303 -11.49 -20.24 -11.60
CA LEU A 303 -11.03 -19.34 -10.55
C LEU A 303 -11.39 -17.88 -10.84
N ASP A 304 -11.21 -17.41 -12.08
CA ASP A 304 -11.64 -16.07 -12.51
C ASP A 304 -13.16 -15.90 -12.33
N GLN A 305 -13.96 -16.89 -12.75
CA GLN A 305 -15.41 -16.87 -12.59
C GLN A 305 -15.85 -16.80 -11.12
N LEU A 306 -15.20 -17.57 -10.23
CA LEU A 306 -15.45 -17.51 -8.79
C LEU A 306 -15.14 -16.11 -8.24
N LEU A 307 -13.98 -15.54 -8.58
CA LEU A 307 -13.56 -14.22 -8.12
C LEU A 307 -14.53 -13.13 -8.59
N ARG A 308 -14.94 -13.16 -9.87
CA ARG A 308 -15.94 -12.23 -10.42
C ARG A 308 -17.30 -12.35 -9.75
N ALA A 309 -17.74 -13.57 -9.40
CA ALA A 309 -19.00 -13.78 -8.69
C ALA A 309 -18.93 -13.31 -7.22
N TRP A 310 -17.74 -13.35 -6.59
CA TRP A 310 -17.57 -13.07 -5.17
C TRP A 310 -17.25 -11.61 -4.84
N ILE A 311 -16.55 -10.89 -5.73
CA ILE A 311 -16.03 -9.53 -5.51
C ILE A 311 -17.01 -8.55 -4.84
N ASN A 312 -18.28 -8.56 -5.24
CA ASN A 312 -19.31 -7.64 -4.72
C ASN A 312 -19.87 -8.03 -3.34
N ARG A 313 -19.31 -9.04 -2.69
CA ARG A 313 -19.81 -9.58 -1.40
C ARG A 313 -18.74 -9.77 -0.35
N VAL A 314 -17.47 -9.69 -0.73
CA VAL A 314 -16.33 -9.73 0.18
C VAL A 314 -16.53 -8.70 1.29
N THR A 315 -16.59 -9.13 2.55
CA THR A 315 -16.76 -8.25 3.71
C THR A 315 -15.86 -8.68 4.86
N GLY A 316 -15.33 -7.70 5.57
CA GLY A 316 -14.45 -7.90 6.71
C GLY A 316 -13.07 -8.42 6.31
N ARG A 317 -12.21 -8.48 7.33
CA ARG A 317 -10.79 -8.84 7.21
C ARG A 317 -10.57 -10.20 6.52
N GLU A 318 -11.18 -11.26 7.05
CA GLU A 318 -10.90 -12.62 6.61
C GLU A 318 -11.27 -12.88 5.15
N GLN A 319 -12.38 -12.29 4.67
CA GLN A 319 -12.80 -12.50 3.29
C GLN A 319 -11.91 -11.73 2.31
N VAL A 320 -11.49 -10.51 2.65
CA VAL A 320 -10.55 -9.75 1.82
C VAL A 320 -9.20 -10.46 1.72
N GLU A 321 -8.70 -11.01 2.83
CA GLU A 321 -7.48 -11.85 2.82
C GLU A 321 -7.61 -13.07 1.91
N ALA A 322 -8.73 -13.76 2.01
CA ALA A 322 -8.99 -14.93 1.20
C ALA A 322 -9.14 -14.61 -0.28
N PHE A 323 -9.80 -13.49 -0.60
CA PHE A 323 -9.91 -12.97 -1.95
C PHE A 323 -8.52 -12.62 -2.52
N ALA A 324 -7.66 -11.98 -1.73
CA ALA A 324 -6.27 -11.68 -2.09
C ALA A 324 -5.43 -12.95 -2.33
N ASN A 325 -5.62 -14.00 -1.52
CA ASN A 325 -4.98 -15.29 -1.72
C ASN A 325 -5.43 -15.96 -3.05
N LEU A 326 -6.73 -15.92 -3.37
CA LEU A 326 -7.25 -16.46 -4.63
C LEU A 326 -6.73 -15.69 -5.85
N ILE A 327 -6.62 -14.36 -5.77
CA ILE A 327 -6.01 -13.56 -6.83
C ILE A 327 -4.53 -13.90 -7.01
N THR A 328 -3.80 -14.10 -5.91
CA THR A 328 -2.40 -14.54 -5.97
C THR A 328 -2.27 -15.90 -6.66
N ALA A 329 -3.20 -16.82 -6.40
CA ALA A 329 -3.27 -18.10 -7.10
C ALA A 329 -3.57 -17.93 -8.60
N LEU A 330 -4.50 -17.04 -8.96
CA LEU A 330 -4.83 -16.73 -10.36
C LEU A 330 -3.61 -16.13 -11.08
N HIS A 331 -2.96 -15.14 -10.47
CA HIS A 331 -1.75 -14.49 -11.00
C HIS A 331 -0.61 -15.49 -11.24
N LYS A 332 -0.43 -16.48 -10.34
CA LYS A 332 0.58 -17.54 -10.52
C LYS A 332 0.33 -18.38 -11.79
N PHE A 333 -0.92 -18.60 -12.18
CA PHE A 333 -1.26 -19.38 -13.37
C PHE A 333 -1.30 -18.57 -14.65
N ASP A 334 -1.85 -17.36 -14.56
CA ASP A 334 -2.05 -16.40 -15.63
C ASP A 334 -1.92 -14.99 -15.04
N ALA A 335 -0.71 -14.43 -15.16
CA ALA A 335 -0.37 -13.14 -14.60
C ALA A 335 -1.32 -12.03 -15.10
N HIS A 336 -1.62 -12.02 -16.40
CA HIS A 336 -2.50 -11.05 -17.03
C HIS A 336 -3.93 -11.10 -16.47
N ARG A 337 -4.53 -12.30 -16.40
CA ARG A 337 -5.88 -12.44 -15.79
C ARG A 337 -5.86 -12.07 -14.31
N GLY A 338 -4.84 -12.49 -13.56
CA GLY A 338 -4.68 -12.11 -12.16
C GLY A 338 -4.59 -10.61 -11.95
N ASN A 339 -3.78 -9.93 -12.77
CA ASN A 339 -3.60 -8.48 -12.74
C ASN A 339 -4.92 -7.75 -13.04
N ARG A 340 -5.63 -8.16 -14.10
CA ARG A 340 -6.93 -7.58 -14.48
C ARG A 340 -8.00 -7.79 -13.41
N MET A 341 -8.13 -9.00 -12.86
CA MET A 341 -9.08 -9.28 -11.80
C MET A 341 -8.78 -8.43 -10.55
N ALA A 342 -7.51 -8.23 -10.24
CA ALA A 342 -7.12 -7.39 -9.13
C ALA A 342 -7.37 -5.90 -9.38
N ALA A 343 -7.18 -5.41 -10.61
CA ALA A 343 -7.58 -4.07 -11.00
C ALA A 343 -9.08 -3.83 -10.75
N VAL A 344 -9.92 -4.78 -11.18
CA VAL A 344 -11.37 -4.73 -10.97
C VAL A 344 -11.70 -4.75 -9.47
N ALA A 345 -11.03 -5.59 -8.70
CA ALA A 345 -11.21 -5.66 -7.25
C ALA A 345 -10.78 -4.39 -6.52
N SER A 346 -9.68 -3.74 -6.92
CA SER A 346 -9.27 -2.46 -6.33
C SER A 346 -10.34 -1.40 -6.56
N MET A 347 -10.83 -1.31 -7.80
CA MET A 347 -11.91 -0.37 -8.12
C MET A 347 -13.16 -0.66 -7.28
N VAL A 348 -13.63 -1.90 -7.18
CA VAL A 348 -14.83 -2.24 -6.38
C VAL A 348 -14.60 -1.99 -4.89
N PHE A 349 -13.50 -2.47 -4.32
CA PHE A 349 -13.23 -2.35 -2.89
C PHE A 349 -13.05 -0.89 -2.47
N GLU A 350 -12.37 -0.08 -3.26
CA GLU A 350 -12.06 1.31 -2.87
C GLU A 350 -13.18 2.29 -3.22
N SER A 351 -13.89 2.11 -4.35
CA SER A 351 -14.91 3.07 -4.79
C SER A 351 -16.35 2.70 -4.39
N GLN A 352 -16.66 1.42 -4.20
CA GLN A 352 -18.03 0.96 -3.96
C GLN A 352 -18.22 0.33 -2.58
N ARG A 353 -17.15 -0.27 -2.02
CA ARG A 353 -17.24 -1.16 -0.86
C ARG A 353 -16.16 -0.88 0.19
N LEU A 354 -15.76 0.38 0.33
CA LEU A 354 -14.68 0.75 1.24
C LEU A 354 -15.02 0.35 2.67
N ASP A 355 -16.21 0.70 3.16
CA ASP A 355 -16.65 0.37 4.53
C ASP A 355 -16.68 -1.15 4.79
N ASP A 356 -17.14 -1.93 3.80
CA ASP A 356 -17.21 -3.39 3.91
C ASP A 356 -15.83 -4.05 3.92
N THR A 357 -14.85 -3.46 3.23
CA THR A 357 -13.54 -4.08 2.97
C THR A 357 -12.40 -3.44 3.75
N TYR A 358 -12.65 -2.31 4.43
CA TYR A 358 -11.65 -1.52 5.14
C TYR A 358 -10.81 -2.35 6.13
N ALA A 359 -11.48 -3.24 6.88
CA ALA A 359 -10.81 -4.12 7.85
C ALA A 359 -9.74 -5.05 7.24
N GLY A 360 -9.80 -5.32 5.94
CA GLY A 360 -8.83 -6.12 5.20
C GLY A 360 -8.00 -5.31 4.19
N GLN A 361 -8.09 -3.97 4.22
CA GLN A 361 -7.48 -3.12 3.19
C GLN A 361 -5.95 -3.21 3.18
N CYS A 362 -5.28 -3.45 4.31
CA CYS A 362 -3.82 -3.58 4.36
C CYS A 362 -3.30 -4.76 3.48
N PRO A 363 -3.71 -6.02 3.71
CA PRO A 363 -3.44 -7.14 2.81
C PRO A 363 -3.71 -6.84 1.34
N TRP A 364 -4.88 -6.24 1.08
CA TRP A 364 -5.32 -5.91 -0.26
C TRP A 364 -4.42 -4.89 -0.94
N ARG A 365 -4.09 -3.80 -0.25
CA ARG A 365 -3.26 -2.72 -0.78
C ARG A 365 -1.90 -3.23 -1.20
N LEU A 366 -1.25 -4.05 -0.37
CA LEU A 366 0.05 -4.65 -0.67
C LEU A 366 0.04 -5.53 -1.92
N LEU A 367 -1.02 -6.32 -2.12
CA LEU A 367 -1.22 -7.07 -3.36
C LEU A 367 -1.46 -6.12 -4.53
N SER A 368 -2.40 -5.18 -4.38
CA SER A 368 -2.78 -4.24 -5.44
C SER A 368 -1.63 -3.36 -5.92
N GLU A 369 -0.68 -3.03 -5.03
CA GLU A 369 0.52 -2.25 -5.35
C GLU A 369 1.59 -3.08 -6.08
N SER A 370 1.62 -4.40 -5.88
CA SER A 370 2.55 -5.29 -6.60
C SER A 370 2.10 -5.61 -8.02
N ILE A 371 0.84 -5.34 -8.35
CA ILE A 371 0.26 -5.58 -9.66
C ILE A 371 0.63 -4.48 -10.65
N SER A 372 1.29 -4.87 -11.74
CA SER A 372 1.55 -4.04 -12.89
C SER A 372 0.67 -4.47 -14.05
N LEU A 373 -0.16 -3.58 -14.57
CA LEU A 373 -0.87 -3.80 -15.82
C LEU A 373 0.01 -3.33 -16.98
N ASP A 374 0.12 -4.15 -18.02
CA ASP A 374 0.69 -3.71 -19.29
C ASP A 374 -0.41 -3.27 -20.27
N TRP A 375 0.00 -2.89 -21.49
CA TRP A 375 -0.92 -2.37 -22.49
C TRP A 375 -1.97 -3.41 -22.93
N GLU A 376 -1.62 -4.71 -22.98
CA GLU A 376 -2.55 -5.78 -23.32
C GLU A 376 -3.63 -5.93 -22.25
N ASP A 377 -3.23 -5.81 -20.97
CA ASP A 377 -4.17 -5.83 -19.86
C ASP A 377 -5.17 -4.67 -19.91
N TYR A 378 -4.71 -3.45 -20.19
CA TYR A 378 -5.58 -2.29 -20.35
C TYR A 378 -6.52 -2.43 -21.53
N GLU A 379 -6.04 -2.90 -22.68
CA GLU A 379 -6.87 -3.14 -23.86
C GLU A 379 -7.97 -4.18 -23.56
N ALA A 380 -7.63 -5.29 -22.91
CA ALA A 380 -8.60 -6.30 -22.51
C ALA A 380 -9.65 -5.75 -21.53
N LEU A 381 -9.24 -4.97 -20.52
CA LEU A 381 -10.17 -4.34 -19.57
C LEU A 381 -11.11 -3.34 -20.25
N LEU A 382 -10.57 -2.46 -21.12
CA LEU A 382 -11.37 -1.48 -21.88
C LEU A 382 -12.36 -2.16 -22.85
N SER A 383 -12.07 -3.40 -23.26
CA SER A 383 -12.88 -4.20 -24.19
C SER A 383 -13.99 -5.03 -23.53
N ALA A 384 -13.82 -5.44 -22.27
CA ALA A 384 -14.65 -6.50 -21.67
C ALA A 384 -16.07 -6.04 -21.28
N GLY A 385 -16.20 -4.91 -20.60
CA GLY A 385 -17.47 -4.42 -20.06
C GLY A 385 -17.30 -3.10 -19.30
N ASP A 386 -18.40 -2.54 -18.77
CA ASP A 386 -18.35 -1.24 -18.10
C ASP A 386 -17.52 -1.26 -16.80
N SER A 387 -17.72 -2.27 -15.96
CA SER A 387 -16.95 -2.42 -14.71
C SER A 387 -15.45 -2.62 -14.97
N ASP A 388 -15.08 -3.46 -15.93
CA ASP A 388 -13.68 -3.70 -16.31
C ASP A 388 -13.05 -2.43 -16.91
N ALA A 389 -13.78 -1.69 -17.75
CA ALA A 389 -13.29 -0.43 -18.29
C ALA A 389 -13.09 0.64 -17.21
N ARG A 390 -14.03 0.76 -16.25
CA ARG A 390 -13.86 1.63 -15.07
C ARG A 390 -12.64 1.22 -14.25
N ALA A 391 -12.36 -0.08 -14.13
CA ALA A 391 -11.16 -0.57 -13.46
C ALA A 391 -9.87 -0.16 -14.18
N ALA A 392 -9.84 -0.20 -15.51
CA ALA A 392 -8.73 0.33 -16.30
C ALA A 392 -8.49 1.82 -16.02
N VAL A 393 -9.54 2.64 -16.05
CA VAL A 393 -9.46 4.08 -15.74
C VAL A 393 -8.99 4.31 -14.31
N PHE A 394 -9.54 3.57 -13.35
CA PHE A 394 -9.16 3.64 -11.94
C PHE A 394 -7.67 3.34 -11.74
N ARG A 395 -7.14 2.32 -12.41
CA ARG A 395 -5.71 1.96 -12.32
C ARG A 395 -4.80 2.96 -13.05
N LEU A 396 -5.18 3.45 -14.23
CA LEU A 396 -4.45 4.53 -14.91
C LEU A 396 -4.41 5.79 -14.04
N ASN A 397 -5.49 6.11 -13.32
CA ASN A 397 -5.51 7.19 -12.35
C ASN A 397 -4.56 6.94 -11.17
N ALA A 398 -4.56 5.74 -10.60
CA ALA A 398 -3.72 5.40 -9.45
C ALA A 398 -2.21 5.46 -9.80
N TYR A 399 -1.83 4.96 -10.98
CA TYR A 399 -0.43 4.92 -11.42
C TYR A 399 0.02 6.16 -12.18
N GLY A 400 -0.88 6.99 -12.73
CA GLY A 400 -0.50 8.17 -13.52
C GLY A 400 -1.08 9.50 -13.07
N GLY A 401 -1.79 9.54 -11.94
CA GLY A 401 -2.68 10.66 -11.62
C GLY A 401 -2.60 11.28 -10.23
N GLY A 402 -2.05 10.60 -9.24
CA GLY A 402 -1.87 11.16 -7.89
C GLY A 402 -0.97 12.41 -7.91
N ILE A 403 -1.47 13.54 -7.40
CA ILE A 403 -0.95 14.91 -7.64
C ILE A 403 -0.43 15.08 -9.08
N THR A 404 -1.09 14.44 -10.05
CA THR A 404 -0.68 14.18 -11.43
C THR A 404 0.81 14.42 -11.65
N PHE A 405 1.56 13.51 -11.02
CA PHE A 405 3.01 13.33 -11.07
C PHE A 405 3.88 14.52 -10.68
N VAL A 406 3.40 15.44 -9.84
CA VAL A 406 4.22 16.42 -9.10
C VAL A 406 5.27 17.09 -9.99
N ALA A 407 4.84 17.52 -11.16
CA ALA A 407 5.66 18.07 -12.22
C ALA A 407 6.82 17.22 -12.79
N ASN A 408 6.82 15.91 -12.63
CA ASN A 408 7.81 15.00 -13.20
C ASN A 408 7.42 14.58 -14.63
N ARG A 409 8.39 14.03 -15.39
CA ARG A 409 8.11 13.40 -16.69
C ARG A 409 7.53 12.02 -16.46
N ASN A 410 6.41 11.70 -17.12
CA ASN A 410 6.04 10.30 -17.30
C ASN A 410 7.01 9.68 -18.31
N ILE A 411 7.99 8.93 -17.81
CA ILE A 411 9.06 8.31 -18.60
C ILE A 411 8.64 6.99 -19.25
N SER A 412 7.48 6.45 -18.91
CA SER A 412 7.02 5.14 -19.41
C SER A 412 5.50 5.10 -19.49
N PRO A 413 4.89 5.95 -20.35
CA PRO A 413 3.45 5.99 -20.50
C PRO A 413 2.89 4.67 -21.00
N VAL A 414 1.66 4.38 -20.60
CA VAL A 414 0.91 3.24 -21.13
C VAL A 414 0.53 3.50 -22.58
N GLN A 415 1.12 2.73 -23.50
CA GLN A 415 0.82 2.83 -24.93
C GLN A 415 -0.42 2.00 -25.27
N LEU A 416 -1.59 2.64 -25.30
CA LEU A 416 -2.83 2.01 -25.73
C LEU A 416 -2.86 1.86 -27.27
N SER A 417 -3.45 0.76 -27.76
CA SER A 417 -3.76 0.57 -29.19
C SER A 417 -4.72 1.65 -29.69
N GLU A 418 -4.78 1.92 -30.99
CA GLU A 418 -5.71 2.92 -31.56
C GLU A 418 -7.17 2.64 -31.17
N ASP A 419 -7.59 1.37 -31.23
CA ASP A 419 -8.92 0.94 -30.82
C ASP A 419 -9.17 1.17 -29.32
N ALA A 420 -8.19 0.86 -28.46
CA ALA A 420 -8.28 1.10 -27.02
C ALA A 420 -8.31 2.60 -26.69
N GLN A 421 -7.54 3.44 -27.39
CA GLN A 421 -7.58 4.89 -27.26
C GLN A 421 -8.94 5.46 -27.65
N GLN A 422 -9.51 4.98 -28.76
CA GLN A 422 -10.83 5.41 -29.22
C GLN A 422 -11.92 5.05 -28.19
N ARG A 423 -11.91 3.83 -27.65
CA ARG A 423 -12.86 3.43 -26.59
C ARG A 423 -12.68 4.20 -25.30
N PHE A 424 -11.43 4.47 -24.91
CA PHE A 424 -11.12 5.30 -23.76
C PHE A 424 -11.67 6.73 -23.95
N ARG A 425 -11.50 7.31 -25.15
CA ARG A 425 -12.06 8.63 -25.53
C ARG A 425 -13.58 8.65 -25.43
N GLU A 426 -14.25 7.72 -26.11
CA GLU A 426 -15.72 7.65 -26.13
C GLU A 426 -16.30 7.56 -24.72
N ARG A 427 -15.63 6.84 -23.82
CA ARG A 427 -16.04 6.71 -22.42
C ARG A 427 -15.80 8.00 -21.62
N ALA A 428 -14.66 8.65 -21.80
CA ALA A 428 -14.37 9.92 -21.14
C ALA A 428 -15.41 10.99 -21.54
N GLU A 429 -15.71 11.09 -22.83
CA GLU A 429 -16.70 12.04 -23.37
C GLU A 429 -18.14 11.73 -22.92
N ALA A 430 -18.47 10.46 -22.71
CA ALA A 430 -19.79 10.04 -22.23
C ALA A 430 -19.97 10.19 -20.71
N GLU A 431 -18.90 10.29 -19.93
CA GLU A 431 -18.96 10.33 -18.47
C GLU A 431 -19.56 11.65 -17.96
N GLN A 432 -20.51 11.55 -17.03
CA GLN A 432 -21.25 12.69 -16.46
C GLN A 432 -21.03 12.82 -14.95
N ASP A 433 -20.53 11.78 -14.28
CA ASP A 433 -20.20 11.85 -12.86
C ASP A 433 -18.86 12.56 -12.66
N PHE A 434 -18.88 13.67 -11.92
CA PHE A 434 -17.69 14.51 -11.71
C PHE A 434 -16.53 13.77 -11.01
N ALA A 435 -16.81 12.80 -10.13
CA ALA A 435 -15.76 12.02 -9.48
C ALA A 435 -15.11 11.08 -10.49
N ALA A 436 -15.89 10.42 -11.33
CA ALA A 436 -15.37 9.61 -12.44
C ALA A 436 -14.62 10.44 -13.49
N GLN A 437 -15.14 11.63 -13.85
CA GLN A 437 -14.46 12.56 -14.75
C GLN A 437 -13.08 12.99 -14.21
N ARG A 438 -12.93 13.18 -12.89
CA ARG A 438 -11.61 13.41 -12.25
C ARG A 438 -10.65 12.25 -12.51
N LEU A 439 -11.12 11.01 -12.38
CA LEU A 439 -10.30 9.81 -12.65
C LEU A 439 -9.85 9.79 -14.12
N PHE A 440 -10.73 10.13 -15.05
CA PHE A 440 -10.37 10.25 -16.47
C PHE A 440 -9.31 11.33 -16.71
N ALA A 441 -9.47 12.51 -16.11
CA ALA A 441 -8.50 13.60 -16.27
C ALA A 441 -7.08 13.15 -15.92
N ASN A 442 -6.95 12.46 -14.79
CA ASN A 442 -5.69 11.87 -14.34
C ASN A 442 -5.20 10.72 -15.23
N ALA A 443 -6.09 9.79 -15.61
CA ALA A 443 -5.75 8.65 -16.46
C ALA A 443 -5.25 9.07 -17.86
N ILE A 444 -5.76 10.17 -18.41
CA ILE A 444 -5.34 10.74 -19.71
C ILE A 444 -3.84 11.05 -19.74
N VAL A 445 -3.29 11.52 -18.61
CA VAL A 445 -1.86 11.83 -18.49
C VAL A 445 -1.00 10.56 -18.53
N GLU A 446 -1.52 9.44 -18.03
CA GLU A 446 -0.78 8.17 -18.01
C GLU A 446 -0.65 7.54 -19.40
N CYS A 447 -1.72 7.63 -20.19
CA CYS A 447 -1.77 7.05 -21.53
C CYS A 447 -1.47 8.04 -22.66
N HIS A 448 -1.06 9.28 -22.33
CA HIS A 448 -0.76 10.36 -23.28
C HIS A 448 -1.90 10.59 -24.30
N ALA A 449 -3.16 10.54 -23.86
CA ALA A 449 -4.32 10.69 -24.74
C ALA A 449 -4.56 12.15 -25.15
N VAL A 450 -3.62 12.74 -25.91
CA VAL A 450 -3.62 14.15 -26.33
C VAL A 450 -4.88 14.57 -27.10
N THR A 451 -5.57 13.63 -27.73
CA THR A 451 -6.83 13.87 -28.43
C THR A 451 -7.98 14.25 -27.51
N LEU A 452 -7.83 14.09 -26.19
CA LEU A 452 -8.81 14.48 -25.16
C LEU A 452 -8.52 15.87 -24.56
N LEU A 453 -7.57 16.65 -25.12
CA LEU A 453 -7.27 17.99 -24.62
C LEU A 453 -8.49 18.92 -24.71
N ASP A 454 -9.24 18.88 -25.80
CA ASP A 454 -10.43 19.73 -25.97
C ASP A 454 -11.52 19.37 -24.95
N TRP A 455 -11.75 18.08 -24.72
CA TRP A 455 -12.66 17.59 -23.69
C TRP A 455 -12.25 18.08 -22.28
N LEU A 456 -10.96 18.03 -21.95
CA LEU A 456 -10.45 18.54 -20.67
C LEU A 456 -10.70 20.05 -20.53
N VAL A 457 -10.44 20.83 -21.58
CA VAL A 457 -10.60 22.29 -21.59
C VAL A 457 -12.08 22.66 -21.44
N GLU A 458 -12.98 21.99 -22.14
CA GLU A 458 -14.42 22.20 -22.04
C GLU A 458 -14.93 21.84 -20.65
N THR A 459 -14.60 20.64 -20.17
CA THR A 459 -15.06 20.11 -18.88
C THR A 459 -14.58 20.95 -17.71
N ALA A 460 -13.34 21.48 -17.76
CA ALA A 460 -12.78 22.35 -16.73
C ALA A 460 -13.53 23.69 -16.53
N THR A 461 -14.48 24.03 -17.39
CA THR A 461 -15.35 25.20 -17.23
C THR A 461 -16.53 24.97 -16.28
N ALA A 462 -16.83 23.73 -15.93
CA ALA A 462 -17.93 23.38 -15.03
C ALA A 462 -17.66 23.88 -13.60
N PRO A 463 -18.50 24.76 -13.02
CA PRO A 463 -18.28 25.31 -11.68
C PRO A 463 -18.29 24.23 -10.59
N GLU A 464 -19.02 23.13 -10.80
CA GLU A 464 -19.11 22.01 -9.85
C GLU A 464 -17.75 21.35 -9.60
N LEU A 465 -16.83 21.37 -10.57
CA LEU A 465 -15.47 20.83 -10.38
C LEU A 465 -14.65 21.68 -9.39
N ALA A 466 -14.94 22.98 -9.29
CA ALA A 466 -14.30 23.87 -8.32
C ALA A 466 -14.93 23.73 -6.93
N GLU A 467 -16.22 23.42 -6.85
CA GLU A 467 -16.98 23.26 -5.61
C GLU A 467 -16.85 21.88 -4.98
N ARG A 468 -16.66 20.83 -5.78
CA ARG A 468 -16.57 19.44 -5.32
C ARG A 468 -15.12 18.99 -5.17
N GLY A 469 -14.91 18.12 -4.20
CA GLY A 469 -13.61 17.53 -3.92
C GLY A 469 -13.76 16.37 -2.95
N GLU A 470 -12.74 15.54 -2.88
CA GLU A 470 -12.69 14.40 -1.97
C GLU A 470 -11.34 14.32 -1.25
N PRO A 471 -11.29 13.68 -0.07
CA PRO A 471 -10.03 13.31 0.53
C PRO A 471 -9.29 12.35 -0.41
N ASP A 472 -8.05 12.69 -0.73
CA ASP A 472 -7.15 11.84 -1.50
C ASP A 472 -5.95 11.45 -0.60
N PHE A 473 -5.45 10.24 -0.78
CA PHE A 473 -4.34 9.70 0.00
C PHE A 473 -3.15 9.46 -0.92
N HIS A 474 -2.04 10.16 -0.64
CA HIS A 474 -0.78 9.91 -1.31
C HIS A 474 0.19 9.20 -0.37
N PHE A 475 0.80 8.10 -0.82
CA PHE A 475 1.69 7.28 0.01
C PHE A 475 2.86 8.06 0.64
N ALA A 476 3.38 9.09 -0.06
CA ALA A 476 4.48 9.92 0.43
C ALA A 476 4.04 11.13 1.28
N TYR A 477 2.79 11.61 1.10
CA TYR A 477 2.35 12.90 1.69
C TYR A 477 1.16 12.77 2.64
N GLY A 478 0.57 11.59 2.75
CA GLY A 478 -0.61 11.33 3.58
C GLY A 478 -1.92 11.80 2.94
N LEU A 479 -2.89 12.11 3.79
CA LEU A 479 -4.24 12.50 3.42
C LEU A 479 -4.32 14.02 3.18
N PHE A 480 -4.91 14.45 2.06
CA PHE A 480 -5.22 15.85 1.75
C PHE A 480 -6.56 15.95 1.02
N VAL A 481 -7.15 17.15 0.97
CA VAL A 481 -8.42 17.37 0.24
C VAL A 481 -8.13 18.09 -1.06
N GLU A 482 -8.60 17.52 -2.16
CA GLU A 482 -8.41 18.07 -3.49
C GLU A 482 -9.75 18.33 -4.20
N ARG A 483 -9.91 19.55 -4.72
CA ARG A 483 -10.99 19.87 -5.65
C ARG A 483 -10.74 19.22 -7.00
N TYR A 484 -11.79 18.69 -7.61
CA TYR A 484 -11.70 17.93 -8.86
C TYR A 484 -11.06 18.74 -9.99
N LEU A 485 -11.36 20.04 -10.07
CA LEU A 485 -10.77 20.94 -11.06
C LEU A 485 -9.23 20.97 -11.03
N ALA A 486 -8.60 20.76 -9.87
CA ALA A 486 -7.13 20.77 -9.78
C ALA A 486 -6.50 19.69 -10.66
N ALA A 487 -7.10 18.50 -10.74
CA ALA A 487 -6.65 17.40 -11.60
C ALA A 487 -6.76 17.77 -13.10
N PHE A 488 -7.86 18.43 -13.49
CA PHE A 488 -8.06 18.91 -14.86
C PHE A 488 -6.99 19.92 -15.27
N LEU A 489 -6.71 20.93 -14.44
CA LEU A 489 -5.73 21.96 -14.76
C LEU A 489 -4.34 21.36 -14.98
N ARG A 490 -3.90 20.45 -14.09
CA ARG A 490 -2.62 19.74 -14.27
C ARG A 490 -2.58 18.96 -15.58
N SER A 491 -3.65 18.23 -15.87
CA SER A 491 -3.75 17.38 -17.05
C SER A 491 -3.72 18.21 -18.35
N ILE A 492 -4.42 19.35 -18.37
CA ILE A 492 -4.34 20.33 -19.46
C ILE A 492 -2.90 20.81 -19.65
N GLY A 493 -2.23 21.25 -18.58
CA GLY A 493 -0.84 21.73 -18.65
C GLY A 493 0.14 20.67 -19.16
N TYR A 494 -0.01 19.43 -18.68
CA TYR A 494 0.85 18.31 -19.09
C TYR A 494 0.67 17.95 -20.56
N LEU A 495 -0.56 17.72 -21.03
CA LEU A 495 -0.81 17.37 -22.44
C LEU A 495 -0.45 18.52 -23.38
N THR A 496 -0.71 19.76 -22.98
CA THR A 496 -0.29 20.95 -23.73
C THR A 496 1.23 20.93 -23.89
N ARG A 497 1.98 20.65 -22.81
CA ARG A 497 3.44 20.54 -22.90
C ARG A 497 3.87 19.39 -23.83
N ARG A 498 3.21 18.24 -23.76
CA ARG A 498 3.50 17.09 -24.63
C ARG A 498 3.34 17.45 -26.11
N LEU A 499 2.24 18.12 -26.47
CA LEU A 499 2.00 18.59 -27.84
C LEU A 499 3.10 19.55 -28.32
N PHE A 500 3.60 20.43 -27.46
CA PHE A 500 4.77 21.27 -27.79
C PHE A 500 6.03 20.46 -28.04
N ASP A 501 6.34 19.52 -27.15
CA ASP A 501 7.52 18.66 -27.30
C ASP A 501 7.45 17.83 -28.60
N ASP A 502 6.23 17.48 -29.04
CA ASP A 502 5.95 16.79 -30.31
C ASP A 502 5.75 17.75 -31.51
N GLN A 503 6.06 19.05 -31.35
CA GLN A 503 5.96 20.10 -32.39
C GLN A 503 4.55 20.36 -32.95
N GLN A 504 3.51 20.03 -32.18
CA GLN A 504 2.09 20.24 -32.51
C GLN A 504 1.54 21.52 -31.87
N THR A 505 2.24 22.65 -32.03
CA THR A 505 1.92 23.93 -31.37
C THR A 505 0.47 24.39 -31.57
N ALA A 506 -0.10 24.20 -32.77
CA ALA A 506 -1.48 24.59 -33.05
C ALA A 506 -2.50 23.80 -32.21
N ALA A 507 -2.25 22.49 -32.01
CA ALA A 507 -3.11 21.65 -31.18
C ALA A 507 -2.96 21.95 -29.68
N ALA A 508 -1.84 22.53 -29.25
CA ALA A 508 -1.59 22.92 -27.86
C ALA A 508 -2.29 24.24 -27.47
N GLN A 509 -2.67 25.07 -28.45
CA GLN A 509 -3.18 26.42 -28.21
C GLN A 509 -4.42 26.49 -27.30
N PRO A 510 -5.45 25.62 -27.44
CA PRO A 510 -6.62 25.63 -26.56
C PRO A 510 -6.26 25.48 -25.07
N GLY A 511 -5.29 24.62 -24.77
CA GLY A 511 -4.82 24.41 -23.40
C GLY A 511 -4.12 25.63 -22.80
N ILE A 512 -3.30 26.34 -23.58
CA ILE A 512 -2.66 27.60 -23.15
C ILE A 512 -3.71 28.65 -22.81
N GLU A 513 -4.70 28.84 -23.70
CA GLU A 513 -5.75 29.84 -23.52
C GLU A 513 -6.62 29.54 -22.30
N ALA A 514 -6.95 28.27 -22.07
CA ALA A 514 -7.68 27.83 -20.89
C ALA A 514 -6.91 28.16 -19.60
N LEU A 515 -5.63 27.77 -19.51
CA LEU A 515 -4.82 28.04 -18.32
C LEU A 515 -4.63 29.53 -18.05
N ARG A 516 -4.42 30.36 -19.10
CA ARG A 516 -4.33 31.82 -18.96
C ARG A 516 -5.62 32.45 -18.47
N ARG A 517 -6.78 31.96 -18.91
CA ARG A 517 -8.09 32.41 -18.43
C ARG A 517 -8.25 32.13 -16.93
N HIS A 518 -7.88 30.93 -16.48
CA HIS A 518 -7.88 30.58 -15.06
C HIS A 518 -6.85 31.39 -14.25
N GLN A 519 -5.67 31.64 -14.82
CA GLN A 519 -4.66 32.52 -14.21
C GLN A 519 -5.20 33.93 -13.98
N ALA A 520 -5.80 34.54 -15.00
CA ALA A 520 -6.40 35.88 -14.89
C ALA A 520 -7.55 35.93 -13.87
N ALA A 521 -8.31 34.84 -13.72
CA ALA A 521 -9.43 34.77 -12.78
C ALA A 521 -8.99 34.61 -11.32
N TRP A 522 -7.89 33.88 -11.05
CA TRP A 522 -7.59 33.38 -9.70
C TRP A 522 -6.24 33.77 -9.13
N LEU A 523 -5.30 34.18 -9.97
CA LEU A 523 -4.02 34.70 -9.53
C LEU A 523 -4.08 36.21 -9.67
N PRO A 524 -4.28 36.97 -8.57
CA PRO A 524 -4.25 38.42 -8.65
C PRO A 524 -2.93 38.84 -9.26
N VAL A 525 -2.96 39.82 -10.16
CA VAL A 525 -1.75 40.47 -10.65
C VAL A 525 -1.04 40.99 -9.40
N THR A 526 0.06 40.34 -9.03
CA THR A 526 0.88 40.73 -7.89
C THR A 526 1.50 42.06 -8.25
N ASP A 527 0.82 43.14 -7.92
CA ASP A 527 1.47 44.41 -7.72
C ASP A 527 2.45 44.19 -6.56
N ASP A 528 3.75 44.36 -6.80
CA ASP A 528 4.87 44.08 -5.87
C ASP A 528 4.74 44.81 -4.51
N SER A 529 3.75 45.69 -4.41
CA SER A 529 3.36 46.47 -3.24
C SER A 529 2.45 45.74 -2.23
N MET A 530 1.93 44.54 -2.51
CA MET A 530 1.02 43.85 -1.58
C MET A 530 1.77 42.97 -0.54
N PRO A 531 1.42 43.07 0.76
CA PRO A 531 2.04 42.26 1.81
C PRO A 531 1.80 40.77 1.59
N SER A 532 2.77 39.95 2.01
CA SER A 532 2.70 38.49 1.91
C SER A 532 1.35 37.97 2.40
N PRO A 533 0.68 37.08 1.64
CA PRO A 533 -0.52 36.43 2.13
C PRO A 533 -0.12 35.61 3.37
N GLN A 534 -0.45 36.11 4.56
CA GLN A 534 -0.54 35.24 5.72
C GLN A 534 -1.61 34.24 5.38
N THR A 535 -1.21 33.01 5.07
CA THR A 535 -2.13 31.91 4.81
C THR A 535 -3.05 31.82 6.02
N PRO A 536 -4.34 32.18 5.92
CA PRO A 536 -5.26 31.81 6.97
C PRO A 536 -5.21 30.30 6.96
N THR A 537 -4.72 29.68 8.04
CA THR A 537 -4.95 28.25 8.23
C THR A 537 -6.47 28.14 8.26
N PRO A 538 -7.12 27.51 7.25
CA PRO A 538 -8.56 27.44 7.24
C PRO A 538 -8.95 26.66 8.50
N THR A 539 -9.48 27.37 9.50
CA THR A 539 -10.19 26.71 10.58
C THR A 539 -11.45 26.13 9.95
N ALA A 540 -11.82 24.91 10.35
CA ALA A 540 -12.95 24.17 9.78
C ALA A 540 -14.29 24.96 9.80
N ASP A 541 -14.34 26.05 10.56
CA ASP A 541 -15.52 26.89 10.77
C ASP A 541 -15.45 28.27 10.08
N SER A 542 -14.41 28.57 9.29
CA SER A 542 -14.35 29.85 8.57
C SER A 542 -15.32 29.87 7.39
N GLU A 543 -16.18 30.89 7.32
CA GLU A 543 -17.09 31.09 6.19
C GLU A 543 -16.31 31.00 4.87
N PRO A 544 -16.84 30.30 3.85
CA PRO A 544 -16.15 30.12 2.58
C PRO A 544 -15.81 31.49 1.97
N GLY A 545 -14.57 31.91 2.16
CA GLY A 545 -14.05 33.15 1.59
C GLY A 545 -14.22 33.12 0.08
N ALA A 546 -14.51 34.26 -0.53
CA ALA A 546 -14.84 34.41 -1.95
C ALA A 546 -13.71 34.04 -2.95
N GLY A 547 -12.66 33.35 -2.50
CA GLY A 547 -11.51 32.91 -3.30
C GLY A 547 -11.56 31.41 -3.65
N PRO A 548 -10.80 30.99 -4.67
CA PRO A 548 -10.71 29.58 -5.05
C PRO A 548 -10.03 28.75 -3.96
N HIS A 549 -10.44 27.48 -3.85
CA HIS A 549 -9.81 26.53 -2.94
C HIS A 549 -8.30 26.38 -3.23
N ARG A 550 -7.48 26.22 -2.18
CA ARG A 550 -6.01 26.14 -2.27
C ARG A 550 -5.52 25.11 -3.30
N SER A 551 -6.15 23.94 -3.37
CA SER A 551 -5.78 22.88 -4.31
C SER A 551 -5.93 23.31 -5.78
N ILE A 552 -6.89 24.18 -6.10
CA ILE A 552 -7.12 24.69 -7.47
C ILE A 552 -5.96 25.61 -7.87
N ILE A 553 -5.56 26.52 -6.96
CA ILE A 553 -4.38 27.38 -7.18
C ILE A 553 -3.15 26.52 -7.43
N ILE A 554 -2.93 25.49 -6.62
CA ILE A 554 -1.80 24.56 -6.77
C ILE A 554 -1.86 23.85 -8.13
N GLY A 555 -3.00 23.27 -8.50
CA GLY A 555 -3.19 22.61 -9.79
C GLY A 555 -2.87 23.54 -10.97
N LEU A 556 -3.32 24.80 -10.89
CA LEU A 556 -3.05 25.82 -11.90
C LEU A 556 -1.57 26.19 -12.02
N VAL A 557 -0.89 26.49 -10.90
CA VAL A 557 0.52 26.91 -10.96
C VAL A 557 1.44 25.75 -11.34
N THR A 558 1.10 24.51 -10.99
CA THR A 558 1.79 23.33 -11.50
C THR A 558 1.60 23.19 -13.01
N ALA A 559 0.38 23.40 -13.52
CA ALA A 559 0.08 23.38 -14.95
C ALA A 559 0.88 24.42 -15.75
N LEU A 560 0.96 25.65 -15.24
CA LEU A 560 1.79 26.72 -15.80
C LEU A 560 3.29 26.38 -15.74
N GLY A 561 3.73 25.72 -14.67
CA GLY A 561 5.09 25.21 -14.51
C GLY A 561 5.50 24.23 -15.60
N TYR A 562 4.62 23.31 -16.02
CA TYR A 562 4.87 22.42 -17.18
C TYR A 562 5.19 23.19 -18.46
N LEU A 563 4.56 24.35 -18.62
CA LEU A 563 4.71 25.23 -19.78
C LEU A 563 5.87 26.23 -19.63
N GLY A 564 6.63 26.16 -18.54
CA GLY A 564 7.78 27.03 -18.29
C GLY A 564 7.44 28.36 -17.61
N ASP A 565 6.18 28.63 -17.25
CA ASP A 565 5.82 29.76 -16.38
C ASP A 565 5.96 29.35 -14.91
N TRP A 566 7.22 29.33 -14.45
CA TRP A 566 7.61 28.82 -13.13
C TRP A 566 7.41 29.83 -11.99
N GLU A 567 7.25 31.12 -12.27
CA GLU A 567 7.22 32.16 -11.24
C GLU A 567 5.99 32.07 -10.33
N PRO A 568 4.76 31.84 -10.85
CA PRO A 568 3.60 31.58 -10.00
C PRO A 568 3.82 30.39 -9.07
N LEU A 569 4.42 29.30 -9.56
CA LEU A 569 4.70 28.10 -8.77
C LEU A 569 5.62 28.40 -7.58
N LEU A 570 6.74 29.10 -7.80
CA LEU A 570 7.67 29.46 -6.74
C LEU A 570 7.07 30.46 -5.74
N THR A 571 6.20 31.35 -6.20
CA THR A 571 5.50 32.32 -5.35
C THR A 571 4.56 31.64 -4.36
N GLN A 572 3.98 30.50 -4.75
CA GLN A 572 3.04 29.75 -3.93
C GLN A 572 3.70 28.79 -2.92
N LEU A 573 5.03 28.68 -2.86
CA LEU A 573 5.71 27.80 -1.89
C LEU A 573 5.43 28.24 -0.44
N GLY A 574 4.73 27.38 0.30
CA GLY A 574 4.38 27.56 1.71
C GLY A 574 4.98 26.49 2.62
N SER A 575 4.54 26.43 3.88
CA SER A 575 4.77 25.27 4.75
C SER A 575 3.60 24.28 4.64
N GLY A 576 3.84 23.00 4.88
CA GLY A 576 2.79 21.97 4.95
C GLY A 576 2.35 21.36 3.61
N GLU A 577 2.97 21.75 2.49
CA GLU A 577 2.65 21.23 1.15
C GLU A 577 3.89 20.59 0.50
N PRO A 578 4.45 19.49 1.07
CA PRO A 578 5.71 18.89 0.61
C PRO A 578 5.72 18.54 -0.89
N TRP A 579 4.56 18.15 -1.44
CA TRP A 579 4.40 17.89 -2.87
C TRP A 579 4.65 19.13 -3.73
N LEU A 580 4.29 20.34 -3.28
CA LEU A 580 4.50 21.56 -4.07
C LEU A 580 6.00 21.89 -4.21
N HIS A 581 6.79 21.59 -3.17
CA HIS A 581 8.24 21.73 -3.20
C HIS A 581 8.89 20.76 -4.19
N GLU A 582 8.43 19.51 -4.20
CA GLU A 582 8.86 18.52 -5.18
C GLU A 582 8.44 18.93 -6.60
N ALA A 583 7.25 19.51 -6.78
CA ALA A 583 6.78 19.99 -8.07
C ALA A 583 7.67 21.12 -8.60
N ALA A 584 8.00 22.08 -7.75
CA ALA A 584 8.93 23.15 -8.12
C ALA A 584 10.29 22.59 -8.59
N GLN A 585 10.86 21.63 -7.86
CA GLN A 585 12.14 21.01 -8.24
C GLN A 585 12.02 20.29 -9.59
N ASN A 586 10.97 19.50 -9.78
CA ASN A 586 10.76 18.74 -11.01
C ASN A 586 10.50 19.66 -12.22
N VAL A 587 9.83 20.80 -12.06
CA VAL A 587 9.69 21.83 -13.12
C VAL A 587 11.04 22.29 -13.65
N PHE A 588 11.95 22.67 -12.78
CA PHE A 588 13.29 23.12 -13.20
C PHE A 588 14.18 21.99 -13.72
N LYS A 589 13.93 20.76 -13.26
CA LYS A 589 14.64 19.59 -13.74
C LYS A 589 14.22 19.19 -15.15
N HIS A 590 12.93 19.30 -15.48
CA HIS A 590 12.35 18.66 -16.67
C HIS A 590 11.72 19.60 -17.69
N TRP A 591 11.26 20.78 -17.30
CA TRP A 591 10.36 21.61 -18.12
C TRP A 591 10.85 23.03 -18.40
N VAL A 592 11.92 23.48 -17.76
CA VAL A 592 12.53 24.80 -18.01
C VAL A 592 13.78 24.67 -18.91
N PRO A 593 13.84 25.36 -20.06
CA PRO A 593 12.85 26.33 -20.58
C PRO A 593 11.59 25.68 -21.16
N GLY A 594 10.49 26.42 -21.15
CA GLY A 594 9.20 25.98 -21.69
C GLY A 594 8.59 26.97 -22.69
N PRO A 595 7.47 26.59 -23.34
CA PRO A 595 6.85 27.39 -24.40
C PRO A 595 6.37 28.78 -23.95
N LEU A 596 6.15 29.01 -22.66
CA LEU A 596 5.75 30.30 -22.11
C LEU A 596 6.91 31.16 -21.58
N SER A 597 8.15 30.64 -21.60
CA SER A 597 9.34 31.39 -21.18
C SER A 597 9.48 32.69 -22.01
N GLY A 598 9.44 33.84 -21.35
CA GLY A 598 9.61 35.17 -21.98
C GLY A 598 8.33 35.94 -22.32
N SER A 599 7.14 35.37 -22.13
CA SER A 599 5.87 36.01 -22.53
C SER A 599 5.31 37.09 -21.58
N ARG A 600 6.07 37.50 -20.54
CA ARG A 600 5.57 38.35 -19.43
C ARG A 600 5.99 39.83 -19.51
N GLY A 601 6.63 40.28 -20.59
CA GLY A 601 7.12 41.66 -20.69
C GLY A 601 6.86 42.29 -22.07
N GLU A 602 6.05 43.34 -22.07
CA GLU A 602 5.87 44.28 -23.18
C GLU A 602 7.19 45.05 -23.42
N LEU A 603 8.13 44.45 -24.14
CA LEU A 603 9.17 45.18 -24.87
C LEU A 603 9.67 44.28 -26.00
N GLU A 604 8.79 44.20 -26.99
CA GLU A 604 8.79 43.40 -28.20
C GLU A 604 9.82 43.87 -29.25
N THR A 605 11.01 44.30 -28.83
CA THR A 605 11.99 44.90 -29.76
C THR A 605 13.21 44.04 -30.08
N ASP A 606 13.37 42.86 -29.48
CA ASP A 606 14.45 41.93 -29.85
C ASP A 606 13.93 40.48 -29.94
N LEU A 607 13.59 40.07 -31.17
CA LEU A 607 12.82 38.87 -31.55
C LEU A 607 13.54 37.53 -31.36
N THR A 608 14.55 37.43 -30.50
CA THR A 608 15.20 36.15 -30.23
C THR A 608 14.55 35.47 -29.04
N ALA A 609 13.95 34.30 -29.26
CA ALA A 609 13.40 33.47 -28.19
C ALA A 609 14.49 33.28 -27.10
N PRO A 610 14.14 33.45 -25.81
CA PRO A 610 15.12 33.36 -24.74
C PRO A 610 15.85 32.02 -24.82
N THR A 611 17.17 32.07 -24.80
CA THR A 611 17.98 30.84 -24.75
C THR A 611 17.71 30.10 -23.45
N ALA A 612 17.92 28.78 -23.44
CA ALA A 612 17.75 27.97 -22.23
C ALA A 612 18.56 28.52 -21.05
N ASP A 613 19.75 29.06 -21.31
CA ASP A 613 20.60 29.65 -20.28
C ASP A 613 20.09 31.02 -19.83
N GLY A 614 19.55 31.84 -20.73
CA GLY A 614 18.94 33.12 -20.38
C GLY A 614 17.73 32.95 -19.45
N GLU A 615 16.90 31.94 -19.70
CA GLU A 615 15.75 31.64 -18.84
C GLU A 615 16.18 31.10 -17.46
N ARG A 616 17.21 30.24 -17.41
CA ARG A 616 17.79 29.75 -16.14
C ARG A 616 18.41 30.88 -15.32
N GLU A 617 19.11 31.81 -15.98
CA GLU A 617 19.68 32.99 -15.35
C GLU A 617 18.58 33.92 -14.79
N ARG A 618 17.51 34.16 -15.55
CA ARG A 618 16.32 34.89 -15.09
C ARG A 618 15.72 34.28 -13.83
N ALA A 619 15.54 32.96 -13.81
CA ALA A 619 15.01 32.25 -12.66
C ALA A 619 15.91 32.35 -11.42
N ALA A 620 17.21 32.12 -11.59
CA ALA A 620 18.17 32.23 -10.49
C ALA A 620 18.25 33.65 -9.92
N LEU A 621 18.20 34.70 -10.77
CA LEU A 621 18.14 36.09 -10.32
C LEU A 621 16.88 36.39 -9.51
N TRP A 622 15.72 35.92 -9.98
CA TRP A 622 14.46 36.05 -9.24
C TRP A 622 14.55 35.35 -7.86
N MET A 623 15.13 34.14 -7.81
CA MET A 623 15.32 33.41 -6.53
C MET A 623 16.24 34.17 -5.58
N VAL A 624 17.32 34.77 -6.06
CA VAL A 624 18.22 35.62 -5.24
C VAL A 624 17.45 36.79 -4.63
N GLN A 625 16.59 37.45 -5.41
CA GLN A 625 15.76 38.55 -4.91
C GLN A 625 14.74 38.06 -3.88
N ARG A 626 14.03 36.97 -4.17
CA ARG A 626 13.03 36.38 -3.27
C ARG A 626 13.64 35.94 -1.94
N LEU A 627 14.81 35.31 -1.98
CA LEU A 627 15.54 34.83 -0.79
C LEU A 627 15.99 35.95 0.16
N ARG A 628 16.07 37.20 -0.29
CA ARG A 628 16.36 38.37 0.57
C ARG A 628 15.20 38.74 1.49
N ARG A 629 13.97 38.32 1.15
CA ARG A 629 12.83 38.58 2.02
C ARG A 629 12.92 37.73 3.28
N THR A 630 12.54 38.32 4.40
CA THR A 630 12.59 37.69 5.72
C THR A 630 11.35 36.87 6.04
N ASP A 631 10.28 37.00 5.24
CA ASP A 631 8.97 36.38 5.43
C ASP A 631 8.81 34.99 4.79
N LEU A 632 9.87 34.44 4.19
CA LEU A 632 9.84 33.10 3.59
C LEU A 632 9.85 31.98 4.65
N PRO A 633 8.93 31.01 4.58
CA PRO A 633 9.02 29.77 5.34
C PRO A 633 10.36 29.04 5.13
N ALA A 634 10.81 28.29 6.13
CA ALA A 634 12.11 27.61 6.09
C ALA A 634 12.19 26.57 4.96
N GLU A 635 11.12 25.82 4.75
CA GLU A 635 10.97 24.81 3.70
C GLU A 635 11.03 25.44 2.30
N ALA A 636 10.33 26.56 2.11
CA ALA A 636 10.36 27.33 0.87
C ALA A 636 11.76 27.89 0.59
N ARG A 637 12.42 28.49 1.60
CA ARG A 637 13.81 28.96 1.50
C ARG A 637 14.76 27.83 1.12
N SER A 638 14.65 26.67 1.77
CA SER A 638 15.48 25.52 1.47
C SER A 638 15.27 25.05 0.03
N THR A 639 14.02 24.99 -0.43
CA THR A 639 13.68 24.57 -1.80
C THR A 639 14.26 25.53 -2.84
N LEU A 640 14.10 26.84 -2.63
CA LEU A 640 14.65 27.87 -3.53
C LEU A 640 16.19 27.82 -3.58
N LEU A 641 16.86 27.56 -2.45
CA LEU A 641 18.31 27.40 -2.41
C LEU A 641 18.77 26.17 -3.20
N THR A 642 18.07 25.04 -3.06
CA THR A 642 18.36 23.82 -3.83
C THR A 642 18.21 24.07 -5.33
N ILE A 643 17.08 24.62 -5.76
CA ILE A 643 16.83 24.90 -7.19
C ILE A 643 17.87 25.89 -7.72
N LYS A 644 18.17 26.97 -6.99
CA LYS A 644 19.21 27.93 -7.38
C LYS A 644 20.57 27.26 -7.57
N ALA A 645 20.99 26.40 -6.63
CA ALA A 645 22.27 25.70 -6.70
C ALA A 645 22.34 24.82 -7.96
N ASP A 646 21.28 24.08 -8.27
CA ASP A 646 21.19 23.26 -9.48
C ASP A 646 21.26 24.12 -10.76
N LEU A 647 20.65 25.31 -10.76
CA LEU A 647 20.72 26.24 -11.89
C LEU A 647 22.13 26.81 -12.07
N GLU A 648 22.78 27.25 -10.99
CA GLU A 648 24.17 27.74 -11.04
C GLU A 648 25.14 26.66 -11.52
N GLN A 649 24.93 25.41 -11.09
CA GLN A 649 25.71 24.28 -11.57
C GLN A 649 25.53 24.06 -13.07
N LYS A 650 24.28 24.09 -13.58
CA LYS A 650 23.98 23.95 -15.02
C LYS A 650 24.55 25.11 -15.85
N LEU A 651 24.60 26.31 -15.29
CA LEU A 651 25.15 27.51 -15.94
C LEU A 651 26.68 27.60 -15.85
N GLY A 652 27.32 26.80 -14.99
CA GLY A 652 28.77 26.83 -14.77
C GLY A 652 29.29 28.09 -14.08
N ARG A 653 28.41 28.88 -13.42
CA ARG A 653 28.77 30.11 -12.71
C ARG A 653 27.79 30.44 -11.60
N HIS A 654 28.28 31.11 -10.56
CA HIS A 654 27.43 31.69 -9.53
C HIS A 654 26.72 32.94 -10.04
N ILE A 655 25.47 33.10 -9.63
CA ILE A 655 24.65 34.27 -9.95
C ILE A 655 24.56 35.13 -8.70
N LEU A 656 25.19 36.30 -8.78
CA LEU A 656 25.13 37.35 -7.77
C LEU A 656 24.40 38.54 -8.38
N THR A 657 23.44 39.09 -7.66
CA THR A 657 22.90 40.42 -7.98
C THR A 657 23.98 41.45 -7.62
N ASN A 658 24.42 42.27 -8.60
CA ASN A 658 25.21 43.46 -8.32
C ASN A 658 24.39 44.34 -7.36
N THR A 659 24.81 44.40 -6.10
CA THR A 659 24.24 45.26 -5.06
C THR A 659 24.50 46.71 -5.35
#